data_AF-A0A7S3Q9V9-F1
#
_entry.id   AF-A0A7S3Q9V9-F1
#
_cell.length_a   1.000
_cell.length_b   1.000
_cell.length_c   1.000
_cell.angle_alpha   90.00
_cell.angle_beta   90.00
_cell.angle_gamma   90.00
#
_symmetry.space_group_name_H-M   'P 1'
#
loop_
_entity.id
_entity.type
_entity.pdbx_description
1 polymer ?
#
loop_
_entity_poly.entity_id
_entity_poly.type
_entity_poly.pdbx_seq_one_letter_code
_entity_poly.pdbx_strand_id
1 'polypeptide(L)'
;MDQVEVRPTVDDGSGSLSNSPPPDHTDDKNKSDISVSVDDNTATSHLEKGLSTRQNSCVSKDEDNVKDMFEGALEEVHEDKALVEDREIDNAAKFELQNDIFSMFFLAPYGSASFFYSMIVFAVQIIILILALINKLKPDGDESIFKIPARNDPEVTLSQFLAIFIAVVVSTDVVDSLEVFLIKYDETILHDYPDATWTKWILSNILRFIEGILGIVVAMVFIVQATDVLDLFLDFTAVLFVSDLDNVAYYIANKGYTGAESVQSLTESMLDVTMCQNERFDDIMGEMTRKKQRRRMLYKRTVFYVILLILLVGMIGVYALQKNGFFYKTKCQRFQINLPAEEYAFFEKCIKNKSDDEWMQCSDSWKAKGEQGSPINFSQFSGVYKMKTKVNSGGADLSHDGRPHYEQVSPSEDFYPDNRDKPSGIFRYCKNENAWVFTIEGVSKGANANDCSWLLKSPETEADTMDDLPEEDWKVWTGAIDESAVDITCLDCKDTKSNGAPDQAKDSGCNFRGECGEGDDLGTCLCDSGFTGLTCSRCSDCLIQDLEYDNEAKRTFKRLDRSENKPMLVNDRQVHVSNNETGTSKNWVSDKPLQSFFYWNDRYVLWDLEDVVNKTDNGDYSLDSILDFFNSFHAAWEETEPFLVREVSMDRWETQEKAGLLWTDYDSFKTQSRVFTAANSFKLTSKCHEDRTCPF
;
A
#
# COMPACT_ATOMS: atom_id res chain seq x y z
N MET A 1 -46.95 -15.61 -1.29
CA MET A 1 -46.81 -14.24 -0.76
C MET A 1 -45.97 -13.51 -1.77
N ASP A 2 -46.64 -12.64 -2.50
CA ASP A 2 -46.27 -12.14 -3.81
C ASP A 2 -45.04 -11.21 -3.75
N GLN A 3 -44.09 -11.43 -4.66
CA GLN A 3 -43.05 -10.45 -4.98
C GLN A 3 -43.52 -9.63 -6.18
N VAL A 4 -43.64 -8.33 -5.94
CA VAL A 4 -43.99 -7.30 -6.91
C VAL A 4 -42.72 -6.91 -7.65
N GLU A 5 -42.74 -7.11 -8.96
CA GLU A 5 -41.69 -6.75 -9.92
C GLU A 5 -41.83 -5.25 -10.27
N VAL A 6 -40.81 -4.45 -9.95
CA VAL A 6 -40.74 -3.02 -10.32
C VAL A 6 -39.79 -2.87 -11.50
N ARG A 7 -40.34 -2.43 -12.64
CA ARG A 7 -39.59 -2.00 -13.84
C ARG A 7 -38.85 -0.67 -13.58
N PRO A 8 -37.64 -0.48 -14.11
CA PRO A 8 -37.07 0.85 -14.25
C PRO A 8 -37.54 1.51 -15.56
N THR A 9 -37.94 2.78 -15.43
CA THR A 9 -38.20 3.72 -16.51
C THR A 9 -36.89 4.18 -17.16
N VAL A 10 -36.87 4.14 -18.49
CA VAL A 10 -35.82 4.69 -19.35
C VAL A 10 -36.07 6.19 -19.51
N ASP A 11 -35.12 7.02 -19.09
CA ASP A 11 -35.11 8.46 -19.36
C ASP A 11 -34.26 8.75 -20.61
N ASP A 12 -34.89 9.48 -21.53
CA ASP A 12 -34.33 10.00 -22.78
C ASP A 12 -33.39 11.19 -22.50
N GLY A 13 -32.09 10.98 -22.61
CA GLY A 13 -31.06 12.01 -22.55
C GLY A 13 -30.53 12.36 -23.94
N SER A 14 -30.98 13.48 -24.48
CA SER A 14 -30.64 14.09 -25.77
C SER A 14 -29.14 14.24 -26.03
N GLY A 15 -28.67 13.69 -27.16
CA GLY A 15 -27.32 13.86 -27.69
C GLY A 15 -27.08 15.22 -28.34
N SER A 16 -25.85 15.73 -28.17
CA SER A 16 -25.27 16.78 -29.01
C SER A 16 -23.98 16.25 -29.65
N LEU A 17 -24.05 16.07 -30.97
CA LEU A 17 -22.97 15.63 -31.84
C LEU A 17 -22.08 16.82 -32.20
N SER A 18 -20.78 16.74 -31.89
CA SER A 18 -19.76 17.58 -32.52
C SER A 18 -18.95 16.73 -33.51
N ASN A 19 -19.16 17.03 -34.79
CA ASN A 19 -18.44 16.41 -35.91
C ASN A 19 -17.08 17.09 -36.07
N SER A 20 -16.01 16.30 -36.10
CA SER A 20 -14.69 16.71 -36.60
C SER A 20 -14.34 15.87 -37.84
N PRO A 21 -13.82 16.48 -38.92
CA PRO A 21 -13.56 15.79 -40.19
C PRO A 21 -12.19 15.09 -40.20
N PRO A 22 -11.99 14.05 -41.03
CA PRO A 22 -10.68 13.43 -41.22
C PRO A 22 -9.85 14.22 -42.26
N PRO A 23 -8.51 14.23 -42.16
CA PRO A 23 -7.67 14.80 -43.19
C PRO A 23 -7.45 13.79 -44.33
N ASP A 24 -7.71 14.31 -45.52
CA ASP A 24 -7.36 13.81 -46.84
C ASP A 24 -5.83 13.93 -47.04
N HIS A 25 -5.16 12.85 -47.45
CA HIS A 25 -3.84 12.94 -48.06
C HIS A 25 -3.68 11.87 -49.15
N THR A 26 -3.57 12.38 -50.37
CA THR A 26 -3.32 11.70 -51.63
C THR A 26 -1.81 11.61 -51.94
N ASP A 27 -1.50 10.61 -52.77
CA ASP A 27 -0.32 10.43 -53.65
C ASP A 27 1.04 10.17 -52.94
N ASP A 28 1.83 9.12 -53.25
CA ASP A 28 2.39 8.80 -54.56
C ASP A 28 3.25 7.49 -54.53
N LYS A 29 3.15 6.72 -55.63
CA LYS A 29 4.22 5.99 -56.38
C LYS A 29 5.35 5.20 -55.66
N ASN A 30 5.32 3.87 -55.82
CA ASN A 30 6.41 2.98 -56.33
C ASN A 30 5.95 1.53 -56.09
N LYS A 31 5.58 0.70 -57.08
CA LYS A 31 6.27 0.18 -58.27
C LYS A 31 7.60 -0.53 -57.95
N SER A 32 7.50 -1.80 -57.55
CA SER A 32 8.51 -2.82 -57.83
C SER A 32 7.83 -4.17 -58.00
N ASP A 33 7.72 -4.56 -59.27
CA ASP A 33 7.33 -5.88 -59.73
C ASP A 33 8.36 -6.92 -59.27
N ILE A 34 7.91 -7.96 -58.55
CA ILE A 34 8.67 -9.22 -58.42
C ILE A 34 7.79 -10.32 -58.98
N SER A 35 8.00 -10.60 -60.26
CA SER A 35 7.53 -11.79 -60.96
C SER A 35 8.40 -12.98 -60.55
N VAL A 36 7.85 -13.92 -59.77
CA VAL A 36 8.46 -15.24 -59.60
C VAL A 36 7.89 -16.14 -60.69
N SER A 37 8.76 -16.50 -61.63
CA SER A 37 8.52 -17.43 -62.71
C SER A 37 8.33 -18.85 -62.19
N VAL A 38 7.24 -19.47 -62.63
CA VAL A 38 6.99 -20.90 -62.61
C VAL A 38 7.92 -21.54 -63.64
N ASP A 39 8.82 -22.41 -63.19
CA ASP A 39 9.50 -23.39 -64.05
C ASP A 39 9.10 -24.80 -63.62
N ASP A 40 8.37 -25.44 -64.54
CA ASP A 40 8.08 -26.86 -64.58
C ASP A 40 9.30 -27.69 -65.02
N ASN A 41 9.30 -28.94 -64.57
CA ASN A 41 10.09 -30.11 -65.02
C ASN A 41 11.46 -30.31 -64.33
N THR A 42 11.64 -31.43 -63.61
CA THR A 42 12.02 -32.75 -64.19
C THR A 42 12.39 -33.77 -63.08
N ALA A 43 12.04 -35.05 -63.28
CA ALA A 43 12.51 -36.28 -62.61
C ALA A 43 12.00 -36.53 -61.17
N THR A 44 10.95 -37.31 -60.91
CA THR A 44 10.86 -38.79 -61.04
C THR A 44 12.19 -39.54 -60.90
N SER A 45 12.48 -40.06 -59.70
CA SER A 45 12.59 -41.52 -59.45
C SER A 45 13.11 -41.81 -58.03
N HIS A 46 12.61 -42.92 -57.47
CA HIS A 46 13.15 -43.67 -56.33
C HIS A 46 13.08 -43.03 -54.93
N LEU A 47 12.01 -43.33 -54.17
CA LEU A 47 12.13 -43.96 -52.84
C LEU A 47 10.79 -44.50 -52.28
N GLU A 48 10.04 -45.29 -53.06
CA GLU A 48 9.07 -46.22 -52.45
C GLU A 48 9.82 -47.50 -52.06
N LYS A 49 10.15 -47.63 -50.77
CA LYS A 49 10.37 -48.92 -50.08
C LYS A 49 10.58 -48.67 -48.60
N GLY A 50 9.63 -49.12 -47.79
CA GLY A 50 9.92 -49.48 -46.40
C GLY A 50 9.05 -48.91 -45.29
N LEU A 51 7.72 -48.82 -45.44
CA LEU A 51 6.87 -48.97 -44.25
C LEU A 51 6.62 -50.46 -44.01
N SER A 52 7.61 -51.09 -43.38
CA SER A 52 7.44 -52.35 -42.68
C SER A 52 6.85 -52.02 -41.32
N THR A 53 5.71 -52.63 -40.99
CA THR A 53 5.14 -52.70 -39.65
C THR A 53 6.22 -53.08 -38.65
N ARG A 54 6.76 -52.11 -37.90
CA ARG A 54 7.61 -52.34 -36.73
C ARG A 54 6.65 -52.61 -35.57
N GLN A 55 6.44 -53.88 -35.26
CA GLN A 55 5.89 -54.26 -33.97
C GLN A 55 6.88 -53.86 -32.88
N ASN A 56 6.41 -53.08 -31.91
CA ASN A 56 7.15 -52.67 -30.72
C ASN A 56 7.66 -53.91 -29.98
N SER A 57 8.98 -54.05 -29.92
CA SER A 57 9.69 -55.17 -29.31
C SER A 57 9.76 -55.00 -27.78
N CYS A 58 8.61 -55.06 -27.11
CA CYS A 58 8.55 -55.52 -25.71
C CYS A 58 8.00 -56.94 -25.59
N VAL A 59 7.85 -57.66 -26.72
CA VAL A 59 7.49 -59.09 -26.74
C VAL A 59 8.70 -59.90 -26.28
N SER A 60 8.51 -60.61 -25.17
CA SER A 60 9.43 -61.63 -24.67
C SER A 60 9.78 -62.62 -25.78
N LYS A 61 11.08 -62.83 -25.99
CA LYS A 61 11.57 -63.99 -26.74
C LYS A 61 11.27 -65.22 -25.88
N ASP A 62 10.19 -65.93 -26.15
CA ASP A 62 10.12 -67.37 -25.93
C ASP A 62 9.09 -68.03 -26.86
N GLU A 63 9.46 -69.25 -27.26
CA GLU A 63 8.67 -70.32 -27.90
C GLU A 63 8.81 -70.55 -29.41
N ASP A 64 9.86 -71.33 -29.72
CA ASP A 64 9.83 -72.35 -30.77
C ASP A 64 9.02 -73.59 -30.31
N ASN A 65 8.24 -74.15 -31.24
CA ASN A 65 7.39 -75.36 -31.19
C ASN A 65 6.01 -75.24 -30.51
N VAL A 66 4.94 -75.44 -31.28
CA VAL A 66 4.32 -76.75 -31.55
C VAL A 66 3.34 -76.61 -32.72
N LYS A 67 3.32 -77.66 -33.55
CA LYS A 67 2.54 -77.82 -34.77
C LYS A 67 1.49 -78.93 -34.57
N ASP A 68 0.41 -78.83 -35.35
CA ASP A 68 -0.65 -79.82 -35.67
C ASP A 68 -1.88 -79.78 -34.71
N MET A 69 -3.00 -79.17 -35.11
CA MET A 69 -4.08 -79.61 -36.03
C MET A 69 -5.24 -80.37 -35.35
N PHE A 70 -6.40 -79.68 -35.35
CA PHE A 70 -7.80 -80.15 -35.46
C PHE A 70 -8.73 -80.22 -34.21
N GLU A 71 -9.88 -79.54 -34.39
CA GLU A 71 -11.26 -79.87 -33.94
C GLU A 71 -11.73 -79.50 -32.52
N GLY A 72 -12.59 -78.46 -32.43
CA GLY A 72 -13.45 -78.24 -31.26
C GLY A 72 -14.19 -76.90 -31.23
N ALA A 73 -15.06 -76.61 -32.19
CA ALA A 73 -15.83 -75.36 -32.32
C ALA A 73 -16.92 -75.12 -31.22
N LEU A 74 -16.60 -75.37 -29.95
CA LEU A 74 -17.44 -75.05 -28.79
C LEU A 74 -16.65 -74.38 -27.64
N GLU A 75 -15.41 -73.96 -27.90
CA GLU A 75 -14.46 -73.35 -26.94
C GLU A 75 -14.28 -71.83 -27.16
N GLU A 76 -14.81 -71.28 -28.26
CA GLU A 76 -14.68 -69.85 -28.65
C GLU A 76 -15.30 -68.84 -27.65
N VAL A 77 -16.18 -69.25 -26.73
CA VAL A 77 -16.79 -68.30 -25.77
C VAL A 77 -16.05 -68.24 -24.42
N HIS A 78 -15.18 -69.23 -24.13
CA HIS A 78 -14.37 -69.23 -22.90
C HIS A 78 -12.93 -68.77 -23.13
N GLU A 79 -12.40 -68.98 -24.34
CA GLU A 79 -11.06 -68.52 -24.76
C GLU A 79 -11.02 -67.01 -25.02
N ASP A 80 -12.13 -66.41 -25.48
CA ASP A 80 -12.25 -64.95 -25.62
C ASP A 80 -12.14 -64.21 -24.28
N LYS A 81 -12.50 -64.83 -23.14
CA LYS A 81 -12.27 -64.20 -21.83
C LYS A 81 -10.82 -64.27 -21.38
N ALA A 82 -10.12 -65.37 -21.66
CA ALA A 82 -8.71 -65.50 -21.35
C ALA A 82 -7.84 -64.58 -22.23
N LEU A 83 -8.16 -64.48 -23.53
CA LEU A 83 -7.46 -63.56 -24.45
C LEU A 83 -7.77 -62.08 -24.18
N VAL A 84 -8.95 -61.75 -23.63
CA VAL A 84 -9.27 -60.39 -23.17
C VAL A 84 -8.60 -60.08 -21.83
N GLU A 85 -8.49 -61.04 -20.90
CA GLU A 85 -7.72 -60.87 -19.66
C GLU A 85 -6.21 -60.73 -19.95
N ASP A 86 -5.64 -61.53 -20.85
CA ASP A 86 -4.23 -61.44 -21.23
C ASP A 86 -3.91 -60.12 -21.97
N ARG A 87 -4.84 -59.61 -22.81
CA ARG A 87 -4.71 -58.26 -23.40
C ARG A 87 -4.85 -57.12 -22.40
N GLU A 88 -5.59 -57.29 -21.31
CA GLU A 88 -5.64 -56.31 -20.23
C GLU A 88 -4.36 -56.33 -19.38
N ILE A 89 -3.71 -57.50 -19.23
CA ILE A 89 -2.45 -57.65 -18.50
C ILE A 89 -1.29 -56.98 -19.24
N ASP A 90 -1.20 -57.14 -20.57
CA ASP A 90 -0.12 -56.53 -21.40
C ASP A 90 -0.18 -55.00 -21.50
N ASN A 91 -1.33 -54.40 -21.18
CA ASN A 91 -1.48 -52.93 -21.17
C ASN A 91 -1.16 -52.32 -19.79
N ALA A 92 -0.94 -53.13 -18.75
CA ALA A 92 -0.87 -52.65 -17.37
C ALA A 92 0.48 -52.04 -16.94
N ALA A 93 1.54 -52.14 -17.76
CA ALA A 93 2.90 -51.72 -17.37
C ALA A 93 3.56 -50.66 -18.27
N LYS A 94 2.82 -50.09 -19.23
CA LYS A 94 3.35 -49.03 -20.11
C LYS A 94 3.28 -47.68 -19.40
N PHE A 95 4.42 -47.02 -19.27
CA PHE A 95 4.45 -45.61 -18.87
C PHE A 95 4.42 -44.76 -20.14
N GLU A 96 3.31 -44.08 -20.35
CA GLU A 96 3.16 -43.09 -21.43
C GLU A 96 3.89 -41.81 -21.04
N LEU A 97 4.76 -41.35 -21.94
CA LEU A 97 5.47 -40.10 -21.75
C LEU A 97 4.49 -38.92 -21.89
N GLN A 98 4.59 -37.92 -21.01
CA GLN A 98 3.68 -36.77 -21.05
C GLN A 98 3.84 -35.98 -22.37
N ASN A 99 2.72 -35.52 -22.92
CA ASN A 99 2.67 -34.78 -24.19
C ASN A 99 2.97 -33.28 -23.98
N ASP A 100 4.20 -32.98 -23.55
CA ASP A 100 4.67 -31.63 -23.25
C ASP A 100 6.06 -31.33 -23.85
N ILE A 101 6.53 -30.08 -23.72
CA ILE A 101 7.83 -29.67 -24.28
C ILE A 101 9.03 -30.35 -23.60
N PHE A 102 8.87 -30.80 -22.35
CA PHE A 102 9.93 -31.37 -21.55
C PHE A 102 10.23 -32.80 -22.04
N SER A 103 9.19 -33.58 -22.27
CA SER A 103 9.28 -34.87 -22.92
C SER A 103 9.89 -34.76 -24.32
N MET A 104 9.55 -33.70 -25.06
CA MET A 104 10.18 -33.41 -26.35
C MET A 104 11.66 -33.02 -26.20
N PHE A 105 11.99 -32.20 -25.19
CA PHE A 105 13.37 -31.84 -24.85
C PHE A 105 14.20 -33.09 -24.54
N PHE A 106 13.63 -34.04 -23.80
CA PHE A 106 14.26 -35.31 -23.46
C PHE A 106 14.60 -36.14 -24.71
N LEU A 107 13.68 -36.26 -25.68
CA LEU A 107 13.87 -37.10 -26.87
C LEU A 107 14.66 -36.41 -28.00
N ALA A 108 14.66 -35.08 -28.07
CA ALA A 108 15.25 -34.34 -29.18
C ALA A 108 16.78 -34.51 -29.30
N PRO A 109 17.36 -34.72 -30.50
CA PRO A 109 18.81 -34.70 -30.69
C PRO A 109 19.44 -33.38 -30.25
N TYR A 110 20.65 -33.43 -29.71
CA TYR A 110 21.36 -32.20 -29.29
C TYR A 110 21.54 -31.23 -30.46
N GLY A 111 21.14 -29.97 -30.26
CA GLY A 111 21.24 -28.93 -31.28
C GLY A 111 20.23 -29.05 -32.44
N SER A 112 19.29 -29.99 -32.37
CA SER A 112 18.16 -30.03 -33.31
C SER A 112 17.22 -28.85 -33.13
N ALA A 113 16.39 -28.56 -34.14
CA ALA A 113 15.37 -27.52 -34.03
C ALA A 113 14.38 -27.80 -32.88
N SER A 114 14.02 -29.07 -32.64
CA SER A 114 13.12 -29.48 -31.54
C SER A 114 13.75 -29.23 -30.17
N PHE A 115 15.05 -29.47 -30.03
CA PHE A 115 15.80 -29.16 -28.81
C PHE A 115 15.78 -27.66 -28.49
N PHE A 116 16.10 -26.82 -29.48
CA PHE A 116 16.08 -25.36 -29.29
C PHE A 116 14.67 -24.83 -29.06
N TYR A 117 13.66 -25.38 -29.73
CA TYR A 117 12.27 -24.99 -29.55
C TYR A 117 11.81 -25.24 -28.11
N SER A 118 12.00 -26.44 -27.55
CA SER A 118 11.69 -26.71 -26.14
C SER A 118 12.42 -25.77 -25.18
N MET A 119 13.71 -25.51 -25.42
CA MET A 119 14.51 -24.61 -24.58
C MET A 119 14.03 -23.15 -24.63
N ILE A 120 13.60 -22.68 -25.81
CA ILE A 120 13.05 -21.33 -25.97
C ILE A 120 11.72 -21.21 -25.23
N VAL A 121 10.82 -22.20 -25.37
CA VAL A 121 9.52 -22.19 -24.69
C VAL A 121 9.72 -22.16 -23.16
N PHE A 122 10.55 -23.04 -22.62
CA PHE A 122 10.91 -23.04 -21.20
C PHE A 122 11.52 -21.70 -20.76
N ALA A 123 12.46 -21.14 -21.53
CA ALA A 123 13.08 -19.86 -21.20
C ALA A 123 12.04 -18.72 -21.18
N VAL A 124 11.11 -18.69 -22.13
CA VAL A 124 10.01 -17.71 -22.17
C VAL A 124 9.12 -17.84 -20.95
N GLN A 125 8.70 -19.06 -20.58
CA GLN A 125 7.87 -19.29 -19.38
C GLN A 125 8.57 -18.81 -18.10
N ILE A 126 9.82 -19.21 -17.89
CA ILE A 126 10.60 -18.80 -16.72
C ILE A 126 10.81 -17.28 -16.70
N ILE A 127 11.12 -16.65 -17.83
CA ILE A 127 11.26 -15.20 -17.92
C ILE A 127 9.95 -14.51 -17.54
N ILE A 128 8.81 -14.97 -18.05
CA ILE A 128 7.50 -14.38 -17.72
C ILE A 128 7.18 -14.53 -16.24
N LEU A 129 7.37 -15.72 -15.66
CA LEU A 129 7.13 -15.97 -14.23
C LEU A 129 8.05 -15.13 -13.34
N ILE A 130 9.33 -15.00 -13.70
CA ILE A 130 10.29 -14.15 -12.96
C ILE A 130 9.91 -12.67 -13.10
N LEU A 131 9.55 -12.20 -14.29
CA LEU A 131 9.12 -10.82 -14.49
C LEU A 131 7.83 -10.50 -13.71
N ALA A 132 6.88 -11.43 -13.69
CA ALA A 132 5.67 -11.34 -12.89
C ALA A 132 5.98 -11.24 -11.39
N LEU A 133 6.90 -12.08 -10.91
CA LEU A 133 7.38 -12.04 -9.53
C LEU A 133 8.09 -10.73 -9.20
N ILE A 134 9.02 -10.29 -10.04
CA ILE A 134 9.77 -9.04 -9.84
C ILE A 134 8.82 -7.85 -9.84
N ASN A 135 7.84 -7.81 -10.75
CA ASN A 135 6.87 -6.71 -10.81
C ASN A 135 6.10 -6.60 -9.49
N LYS A 136 5.71 -7.73 -8.89
CA LYS A 136 4.92 -7.75 -7.66
C LYS A 136 5.72 -7.66 -6.38
N LEU A 137 7.01 -8.00 -6.42
CA LEU A 137 7.97 -7.74 -5.34
C LEU A 137 8.67 -6.39 -5.47
N LYS A 138 8.41 -5.63 -6.54
CA LYS A 138 9.01 -4.31 -6.73
C LYS A 138 8.49 -3.40 -5.61
N PRO A 139 9.37 -2.86 -4.76
CA PRO A 139 8.95 -1.92 -3.74
C PRO A 139 8.44 -0.66 -4.44
N ASP A 140 7.17 -0.32 -4.23
CA ASP A 140 6.62 0.98 -4.63
C ASP A 140 6.87 1.93 -3.46
N GLY A 141 8.10 2.43 -3.37
CA GLY A 141 8.55 3.22 -2.23
C GLY A 141 8.82 2.36 -1.00
N ASP A 142 8.53 2.90 0.19
CA ASP A 142 8.89 2.31 1.48
C ASP A 142 7.89 1.27 2.00
N GLU A 143 7.02 0.76 1.13
CA GLU A 143 6.14 -0.34 1.49
C GLU A 143 6.92 -1.65 1.64
N SER A 144 6.44 -2.53 2.52
CA SER A 144 7.00 -3.87 2.66
C SER A 144 7.10 -4.56 1.30
N ILE A 145 8.18 -5.32 1.06
CA ILE A 145 8.46 -6.02 -0.21
C ILE A 145 7.25 -6.82 -0.71
N PHE A 146 6.45 -7.36 0.22
CA PHE A 146 5.31 -8.20 -0.09
C PHE A 146 3.97 -7.45 -0.23
N LYS A 147 3.91 -6.13 -0.04
CA LYS A 147 2.68 -5.30 -0.14
C LYS A 147 1.44 -5.99 0.45
N ILE A 148 1.61 -6.63 1.62
CA ILE A 148 0.54 -7.40 2.23
C ILE A 148 -0.48 -6.38 2.75
N PRO A 149 -1.74 -6.43 2.30
CA PRO A 149 -2.75 -5.51 2.78
C PRO A 149 -2.90 -5.65 4.29
N ALA A 150 -3.06 -4.51 4.98
CA ALA A 150 -3.14 -4.49 6.43
C ALA A 150 -4.31 -5.33 6.94
N ARG A 151 -5.39 -5.35 6.16
CA ARG A 151 -6.56 -6.17 6.35
C ARG A 151 -7.22 -6.47 5.00
N ASN A 152 -7.86 -7.63 4.93
CA ASN A 152 -8.71 -8.01 3.82
C ASN A 152 -10.14 -8.20 4.31
N ASP A 153 -11.09 -8.00 3.41
CA ASP A 153 -12.46 -8.38 3.69
C ASP A 153 -12.59 -9.90 3.89
N PRO A 154 -13.59 -10.35 4.67
CA PRO A 154 -13.81 -11.77 4.89
C PRO A 154 -14.02 -12.56 3.59
N GLU A 155 -14.64 -11.91 2.59
CA GLU A 155 -14.93 -12.48 1.27
C GLU A 155 -13.65 -12.68 0.45
N VAL A 156 -12.77 -11.69 0.46
CA VAL A 156 -11.44 -11.76 -0.15
C VAL A 156 -10.60 -12.82 0.55
N THR A 157 -10.60 -12.84 1.89
CA THR A 157 -9.87 -13.84 2.69
C THR A 157 -10.34 -15.26 2.35
N LEU A 158 -11.65 -15.50 2.28
CA LEU A 158 -12.20 -16.80 1.89
C LEU A 158 -11.78 -17.19 0.47
N SER A 159 -11.82 -16.23 -0.45
CA SER A 159 -11.40 -16.43 -1.84
C SER A 159 -9.91 -16.77 -1.95
N GLN A 160 -9.06 -16.14 -1.13
CA GLN A 160 -7.63 -16.46 -1.03
C GLN A 160 -7.39 -17.91 -0.59
N PHE A 161 -8.12 -18.40 0.43
CA PHE A 161 -8.03 -19.80 0.85
C PHE A 161 -8.47 -20.77 -0.25
N LEU A 162 -9.54 -20.44 -0.98
CA LEU A 162 -10.00 -21.26 -2.09
C LEU A 162 -9.00 -21.24 -3.26
N ALA A 163 -8.42 -20.08 -3.56
CA ALA A 163 -7.41 -19.91 -4.60
C ALA A 163 -6.16 -20.75 -4.32
N ILE A 164 -5.72 -20.88 -3.06
CA ILE A 164 -4.61 -21.79 -2.68
C ILE A 164 -4.95 -23.23 -3.04
N PHE A 165 -6.17 -23.69 -2.75
CA PHE A 165 -6.59 -25.04 -3.09
C PHE A 165 -6.58 -25.26 -4.61
N ILE A 166 -7.13 -24.31 -5.37
CA ILE A 166 -7.15 -24.38 -6.83
C ILE A 166 -5.72 -24.34 -7.39
N ALA A 167 -4.86 -23.46 -6.88
CA ALA A 167 -3.46 -23.35 -7.29
C ALA A 167 -2.73 -24.69 -7.19
N VAL A 168 -2.87 -25.39 -6.06
CA VAL A 168 -2.21 -26.69 -5.88
C VAL A 168 -2.83 -27.79 -6.76
N VAL A 169 -4.16 -27.76 -6.98
CA VAL A 169 -4.83 -28.72 -7.86
C VAL A 169 -4.43 -28.55 -9.32
N VAL A 170 -4.28 -27.32 -9.78
CA VAL A 170 -3.92 -27.02 -11.18
C VAL A 170 -2.41 -27.19 -11.42
N SER A 171 -1.58 -27.12 -10.37
CA SER A 171 -0.12 -27.31 -10.49
C SER A 171 0.29 -28.79 -10.68
N THR A 172 -0.04 -29.38 -11.83
CA THR A 172 0.26 -30.78 -12.16
C THR A 172 1.76 -31.05 -12.33
N ASP A 173 2.52 -30.07 -12.80
CA ASP A 173 3.94 -30.22 -13.16
C ASP A 173 4.81 -30.66 -11.99
N VAL A 174 4.52 -30.18 -10.78
CA VAL A 174 5.23 -30.57 -9.55
C VAL A 174 4.94 -32.03 -9.19
N VAL A 175 3.69 -32.46 -9.29
CA VAL A 175 3.28 -33.82 -8.94
C VAL A 175 3.83 -34.83 -9.95
N ASP A 176 3.77 -34.48 -11.23
CA ASP A 176 4.18 -35.37 -12.30
C ASP A 176 5.71 -35.47 -12.40
N SER A 177 6.44 -34.37 -12.27
CA SER A 177 7.92 -34.43 -12.17
C SER A 177 8.39 -35.30 -10.99
N LEU A 178 7.73 -35.22 -9.83
CA LEU A 178 8.02 -36.08 -8.68
C LEU A 178 7.68 -37.56 -8.92
N GLU A 179 6.61 -37.87 -9.66
CA GLU A 179 6.36 -39.25 -10.08
C GLU A 179 7.46 -39.76 -11.00
N VAL A 180 7.89 -38.94 -11.95
CA VAL A 180 8.90 -39.34 -12.91
C VAL A 180 10.26 -39.58 -12.24
N PHE A 181 10.60 -38.85 -11.17
CA PHE A 181 11.78 -39.16 -10.35
C PHE A 181 11.73 -40.54 -9.66
N LEU A 182 10.53 -41.09 -9.43
CA LEU A 182 10.35 -42.45 -8.88
C LEU A 182 10.38 -43.53 -9.97
N ILE A 183 10.34 -43.15 -11.24
CA ILE A 183 10.40 -44.07 -12.37
C ILE A 183 11.88 -44.23 -12.77
N LYS A 184 12.31 -45.49 -12.86
CA LYS A 184 13.66 -45.81 -13.30
C LYS A 184 13.75 -45.57 -14.80
N TYR A 185 14.76 -44.82 -15.22
CA TYR A 185 15.13 -44.65 -16.62
C TYR A 185 15.33 -46.01 -17.31
N ASP A 186 14.72 -46.19 -18.47
CA ASP A 186 14.85 -47.39 -19.29
C ASP A 186 15.87 -47.15 -20.41
N GLU A 187 16.93 -47.97 -20.44
CA GLU A 187 17.96 -47.88 -21.47
C GLU A 187 17.48 -48.34 -22.85
N THR A 188 16.36 -49.09 -22.93
CA THR A 188 15.82 -49.53 -24.23
C THR A 188 15.45 -48.36 -25.13
N ILE A 189 15.09 -47.21 -24.56
CA ILE A 189 14.75 -46.00 -25.32
C ILE A 189 15.92 -45.48 -26.17
N LEU A 190 17.16 -45.79 -25.80
CA LEU A 190 18.34 -45.41 -26.56
C LEU A 190 18.41 -46.10 -27.93
N HIS A 191 17.70 -47.22 -28.11
CA HIS A 191 17.65 -47.91 -29.40
C HIS A 191 16.89 -47.07 -30.43
N ASP A 192 15.78 -46.44 -30.01
CA ASP A 192 14.92 -45.66 -30.90
C ASP A 192 15.33 -44.17 -30.90
N TYR A 193 15.83 -43.69 -29.77
CA TYR A 193 16.28 -42.30 -29.56
C TYR A 193 17.68 -42.28 -28.91
N PRO A 194 18.77 -42.35 -29.70
CA PRO A 194 20.13 -42.47 -29.17
C PRO A 194 20.57 -41.28 -28.31
N ASP A 195 19.95 -40.11 -28.49
CA ASP A 195 20.21 -38.90 -27.72
C ASP A 195 19.38 -38.80 -26.43
N ALA A 196 18.42 -39.69 -26.19
CA ALA A 196 17.54 -39.69 -25.02
C ALA A 196 18.25 -40.19 -23.75
N THR A 197 19.41 -39.61 -23.43
CA THR A 197 20.29 -40.05 -22.34
C THR A 197 19.69 -39.85 -20.95
N TRP A 198 20.18 -40.61 -19.97
CA TRP A 198 19.80 -40.49 -18.56
C TRP A 198 19.96 -39.07 -17.99
N THR A 199 20.98 -38.33 -18.43
CA THR A 199 21.21 -36.96 -17.99
C THR A 199 20.12 -36.01 -18.49
N LYS A 200 19.67 -36.16 -19.74
CA LYS A 200 18.54 -35.39 -20.28
C LYS A 200 17.23 -35.75 -19.60
N TRP A 201 17.02 -37.04 -19.30
CA TRP A 201 15.86 -37.48 -18.52
C TRP A 201 15.76 -36.74 -17.19
N ILE A 202 16.84 -36.76 -16.40
CA ILE A 202 16.87 -36.05 -15.12
C ILE A 202 16.73 -34.55 -15.30
N LEU A 203 17.47 -33.97 -16.24
CA LEU A 203 17.44 -32.52 -16.48
C LEU A 203 16.04 -32.06 -16.85
N SER A 204 15.37 -32.75 -17.77
CA SER A 204 13.99 -32.46 -18.19
C SER A 204 13.03 -32.40 -17.00
N ASN A 205 13.12 -33.39 -16.10
CA ASN A 205 12.26 -33.44 -14.92
C ASN A 205 12.61 -32.37 -13.87
N ILE A 206 13.90 -32.02 -13.75
CA ILE A 206 14.31 -30.88 -12.90
C ILE A 206 13.75 -29.57 -13.46
N LEU A 207 13.81 -29.35 -14.78
CA LEU A 207 13.27 -28.13 -15.39
C LEU A 207 11.76 -28.02 -15.18
N ARG A 208 11.00 -29.11 -15.43
CA ARG A 208 9.55 -29.18 -15.16
C ARG A 208 9.23 -28.93 -13.67
N PHE A 209 10.00 -29.52 -12.76
CA PHE A 209 9.83 -29.29 -11.31
C PHE A 209 10.10 -27.84 -10.92
N ILE A 210 11.17 -27.22 -11.43
CA ILE A 210 11.52 -25.82 -11.15
C ILE A 210 10.42 -24.89 -11.62
N GLU A 211 9.90 -25.10 -12.83
CA GLU A 211 8.78 -24.33 -13.36
C GLU A 211 7.55 -24.45 -12.45
N GLY A 212 7.13 -25.67 -12.13
CA GLY A 212 5.96 -25.89 -11.28
C GLY A 212 6.10 -25.25 -9.89
N ILE A 213 7.28 -25.34 -9.27
CA ILE A 213 7.55 -24.67 -7.99
C ILE A 213 7.52 -23.15 -8.13
N LEU A 214 8.11 -22.60 -9.19
CA LEU A 214 8.09 -21.16 -9.43
C LEU A 214 6.66 -20.66 -9.66
N GLY A 215 5.84 -21.39 -10.42
CA GLY A 215 4.43 -21.10 -10.63
C GLY A 215 3.64 -21.05 -9.31
N ILE A 216 3.84 -22.03 -8.42
CA ILE A 216 3.22 -22.04 -7.09
C ILE A 216 3.68 -20.84 -6.24
N VAL A 217 4.96 -20.49 -6.26
CA VAL A 217 5.49 -19.34 -5.51
C VAL A 217 4.89 -18.03 -6.01
N VAL A 218 4.83 -17.82 -7.33
CA VAL A 218 4.21 -16.62 -7.93
C VAL A 218 2.72 -16.56 -7.58
N ALA A 219 1.99 -17.66 -7.72
CA ALA A 219 0.59 -17.75 -7.33
C ALA A 219 0.40 -17.39 -5.85
N MET A 220 1.25 -17.88 -4.94
CA MET A 220 1.16 -17.55 -3.51
C MET A 220 1.37 -16.05 -3.24
N VAL A 221 2.34 -15.42 -3.90
CA VAL A 221 2.57 -13.97 -3.77
C VAL A 221 1.34 -13.18 -4.24
N PHE A 222 0.75 -13.54 -5.38
CA PHE A 222 -0.46 -12.88 -5.90
C PHE A 222 -1.65 -13.08 -4.97
N ILE A 223 -1.85 -14.30 -4.46
CA ILE A 223 -2.93 -14.60 -3.54
C ILE A 223 -2.82 -13.75 -2.26
N VAL A 224 -1.62 -13.66 -1.68
CA VAL A 224 -1.39 -12.90 -0.44
C VAL A 224 -1.55 -11.39 -0.63
N GLN A 225 -1.20 -10.86 -1.81
CA GLN A 225 -1.27 -9.44 -2.12
C GLN A 225 -2.65 -8.93 -2.52
N ALA A 226 -3.57 -9.83 -2.91
CA ALA A 226 -4.87 -9.41 -3.42
C ALA A 226 -5.72 -8.71 -2.35
N THR A 227 -6.22 -7.52 -2.70
CA THR A 227 -7.21 -6.75 -1.93
C THR A 227 -8.63 -6.99 -2.42
N ASP A 228 -8.80 -7.43 -3.68
CA ASP A 228 -10.10 -7.71 -4.31
C ASP A 228 -10.14 -9.16 -4.84
N VAL A 229 -11.33 -9.76 -4.83
CA VAL A 229 -11.60 -11.09 -5.38
C VAL A 229 -11.41 -11.13 -6.90
N LEU A 230 -11.79 -10.07 -7.62
CA LEU A 230 -11.64 -9.99 -9.07
C LEU A 230 -10.17 -9.95 -9.47
N ASP A 231 -9.39 -9.09 -8.82
CA ASP A 231 -7.95 -8.95 -9.06
C ASP A 231 -7.22 -10.26 -8.74
N LEU A 232 -7.62 -10.91 -7.63
CA LEU A 232 -7.13 -12.25 -7.27
C LEU A 232 -7.32 -13.26 -8.41
N PHE A 233 -8.53 -13.36 -8.97
CA PHE A 233 -8.80 -14.32 -10.04
C PHE A 233 -8.14 -13.95 -11.36
N LEU A 234 -7.99 -12.65 -11.67
CA LEU A 234 -7.32 -12.18 -12.87
C LEU A 234 -5.82 -12.51 -12.82
N ASP A 235 -5.16 -12.15 -11.73
CA ASP A 235 -3.76 -12.46 -11.48
C ASP A 235 -3.52 -13.98 -11.48
N PHE A 236 -4.41 -14.74 -10.84
CA PHE A 236 -4.33 -16.19 -10.81
C PHE A 236 -4.49 -16.82 -12.21
N THR A 237 -5.44 -16.34 -13.01
CA THR A 237 -5.65 -16.81 -14.39
C THR A 237 -4.42 -16.55 -15.25
N ALA A 238 -3.74 -15.42 -15.06
CA ALA A 238 -2.50 -15.11 -15.76
C ALA A 238 -1.40 -16.12 -15.42
N VAL A 239 -1.25 -16.51 -14.15
CA VAL A 239 -0.27 -17.54 -13.75
C VAL A 239 -0.61 -18.90 -14.38
N LEU A 240 -1.88 -19.31 -14.34
CA LEU A 240 -2.32 -20.57 -14.95
C LEU A 240 -2.04 -20.61 -16.45
N PHE A 241 -2.30 -19.51 -17.16
CA PHE A 241 -2.02 -19.41 -18.59
C PHE A 241 -0.53 -19.59 -18.91
N VAL A 242 0.35 -19.04 -18.07
CA VAL A 242 1.80 -19.18 -18.26
C VAL A 242 2.27 -20.61 -17.97
N SER A 243 1.69 -21.26 -16.96
CA SER A 243 1.95 -22.67 -16.66
C SER A 243 1.48 -23.61 -17.78
N ASP A 244 0.37 -23.30 -18.47
CA ASP A 244 -0.12 -24.12 -19.58
C ASP A 244 0.60 -23.88 -20.93
N LEU A 245 1.53 -22.93 -20.98
CA LEU A 245 2.15 -22.48 -22.24
C LEU A 245 2.98 -23.60 -22.88
N ASP A 246 3.59 -24.49 -22.10
CA ASP A 246 4.34 -25.64 -22.61
C ASP A 246 3.44 -26.65 -23.33
N ASN A 247 2.29 -26.99 -22.78
CA ASN A 247 1.30 -27.87 -23.37
C ASN A 247 0.72 -27.26 -24.66
N VAL A 248 0.47 -25.95 -24.65
CA VAL A 248 0.04 -25.19 -25.84
C VAL A 248 1.15 -25.20 -26.90
N ALA A 249 2.41 -24.98 -26.52
CA ALA A 249 3.55 -24.99 -27.43
C ALA A 249 3.79 -26.39 -28.04
N TYR A 250 3.60 -27.45 -27.25
CA TYR A 250 3.60 -28.83 -27.74
C TYR A 250 2.48 -29.06 -28.75
N TYR A 251 1.26 -28.61 -28.44
CA TYR A 251 0.12 -28.72 -29.34
C TYR A 251 0.37 -28.00 -30.69
N ILE A 252 0.93 -26.79 -30.64
CA ILE A 252 1.30 -26.01 -31.84
C ILE A 252 2.38 -26.73 -32.67
N ALA A 253 3.39 -27.31 -32.01
CA ALA A 253 4.43 -28.12 -32.64
C ALA A 253 3.86 -29.36 -33.33
N ASN A 254 2.96 -30.09 -32.65
CA ASN A 254 2.29 -31.27 -33.17
C ASN A 254 1.37 -30.98 -34.37
N LYS A 255 0.85 -29.75 -34.49
CA LYS A 255 0.08 -29.32 -35.65
C LYS A 255 0.93 -28.82 -36.83
N GLY A 256 2.25 -28.80 -36.70
CA GLY A 256 3.17 -28.39 -37.76
C GLY A 256 3.28 -26.88 -37.95
N TYR A 257 2.72 -26.06 -37.05
CA TYR A 257 2.76 -24.60 -37.18
C TYR A 257 4.14 -23.98 -36.96
N THR A 258 5.10 -24.73 -36.41
CA THR A 258 6.49 -24.27 -36.22
C THR A 258 7.28 -24.18 -37.52
N GLY A 259 6.79 -24.79 -38.62
CA GLY A 259 7.43 -24.78 -39.94
C GLY A 259 8.68 -25.68 -40.04
N ALA A 260 9.09 -26.32 -38.95
CA ALA A 260 10.22 -27.24 -38.93
C ALA A 260 9.70 -28.69 -38.88
N GLU A 261 9.84 -29.41 -39.99
CA GLU A 261 9.38 -30.80 -40.14
C GLU A 261 9.94 -31.71 -39.03
N SER A 262 11.19 -31.48 -38.60
CA SER A 262 11.82 -32.24 -37.51
C SER A 262 11.14 -32.07 -36.14
N VAL A 263 10.47 -30.93 -35.91
CA VAL A 263 9.75 -30.66 -34.67
C VAL A 263 8.43 -31.43 -34.68
N GLN A 264 7.68 -31.32 -35.76
CA GLN A 264 6.41 -32.04 -35.94
C GLN A 264 6.62 -33.56 -35.93
N SER A 265 7.62 -34.07 -36.65
CA SER A 265 7.88 -35.51 -36.72
C SER A 265 8.22 -36.10 -35.35
N LEU A 266 8.91 -35.33 -34.50
CA LEU A 266 9.24 -35.76 -33.13
C LEU A 266 8.01 -35.75 -32.23
N THR A 267 7.13 -34.75 -32.33
CA THR A 267 5.88 -34.73 -31.55
C THR A 267 4.90 -35.82 -31.99
N GLU A 268 4.87 -36.17 -33.28
CA GLU A 268 4.08 -37.30 -33.77
C GLU A 268 4.64 -38.62 -33.25
N SER A 269 5.98 -38.79 -33.27
CA SER A 269 6.61 -40.01 -32.77
C SER A 269 6.47 -40.18 -31.26
N MET A 270 6.34 -39.09 -30.50
CA MET A 270 6.12 -39.08 -29.05
C MET A 270 4.82 -39.77 -28.63
N LEU A 271 3.77 -39.71 -29.45
CA LEU A 271 2.49 -40.36 -29.16
C LEU A 271 2.63 -41.89 -29.05
N ASP A 272 3.65 -42.45 -29.72
CA ASP A 272 3.93 -43.89 -29.73
C ASP A 272 5.02 -44.30 -28.72
N VAL A 273 5.67 -43.34 -28.04
CA VAL A 273 6.75 -43.64 -27.09
C VAL A 273 6.18 -44.10 -25.76
N THR A 274 6.19 -45.42 -25.55
CA THR A 274 5.93 -46.03 -24.25
C THR A 274 7.24 -46.57 -23.66
N MET A 275 7.54 -46.22 -22.41
CA MET A 275 8.66 -46.84 -21.69
C MET A 275 8.20 -48.14 -21.05
N CYS A 276 8.93 -49.24 -21.31
CA CYS A 276 8.65 -50.53 -20.71
C CYS A 276 9.21 -50.54 -19.28
N GLN A 277 8.33 -50.59 -18.27
CA GLN A 277 8.79 -50.80 -16.89
C GLN A 277 9.40 -52.20 -16.81
N ASN A 278 10.72 -52.29 -16.60
CA ASN A 278 11.46 -53.55 -16.58
C ASN A 278 10.78 -54.63 -15.72
N GLU A 279 10.03 -55.53 -16.38
CA GLU A 279 9.10 -56.50 -15.77
C GLU A 279 9.82 -57.73 -15.18
N ARG A 280 11.14 -57.87 -15.37
CA ARG A 280 11.90 -59.04 -14.91
C ARG A 280 11.93 -59.19 -13.37
N PHE A 281 11.43 -58.20 -12.65
CA PHE A 281 11.22 -58.25 -11.21
C PHE A 281 9.76 -58.50 -10.80
N ASP A 282 8.80 -58.41 -11.74
CA ASP A 282 7.37 -58.43 -11.48
C ASP A 282 6.72 -59.83 -11.59
N ASP A 283 7.33 -60.80 -12.28
CA ASP A 283 6.86 -62.20 -12.32
C ASP A 283 6.88 -62.91 -10.95
N ILE A 284 7.75 -62.47 -10.02
CA ILE A 284 7.78 -62.97 -8.62
C ILE A 284 6.84 -62.12 -7.72
N MET A 285 6.29 -61.02 -8.24
CA MET A 285 5.69 -59.92 -7.49
C MET A 285 4.28 -59.54 -8.00
N GLY A 286 3.56 -60.40 -8.73
CA GLY A 286 2.21 -60.11 -9.25
C GLY A 286 1.17 -59.64 -8.20
N GLU A 287 1.32 -60.03 -6.92
CA GLU A 287 0.53 -59.44 -5.81
C GLU A 287 1.08 -58.09 -5.29
N MET A 288 2.33 -57.80 -5.54
CA MET A 288 3.01 -56.56 -5.13
C MET A 288 2.86 -55.43 -6.15
N THR A 289 2.51 -55.67 -7.41
CA THR A 289 2.24 -54.63 -8.42
C THR A 289 1.04 -53.76 -8.05
N ARG A 290 -0.10 -54.35 -7.64
CA ARG A 290 -1.24 -53.59 -7.07
C ARG A 290 -0.85 -52.78 -5.83
N LYS A 291 0.01 -53.33 -4.97
CA LYS A 291 0.54 -52.62 -3.78
C LYS A 291 1.45 -51.46 -4.17
N LYS A 292 2.27 -51.61 -5.23
CA LYS A 292 3.19 -50.58 -5.74
C LYS A 292 2.45 -49.43 -6.43
N GLN A 293 1.45 -49.72 -7.27
CA GLN A 293 0.58 -48.69 -7.84
C GLN A 293 -0.18 -47.92 -6.75
N ARG A 294 -0.71 -48.64 -5.74
CA ARG A 294 -1.33 -47.99 -4.56
C ARG A 294 -0.34 -47.13 -3.78
N ARG A 295 0.93 -47.54 -3.65
CA ARG A 295 1.99 -46.72 -3.03
C ARG A 295 2.33 -45.48 -3.84
N ARG A 296 2.37 -45.55 -5.18
CA ARG A 296 2.56 -44.39 -6.07
C ARG A 296 1.42 -43.39 -5.92
N MET A 297 0.17 -43.85 -5.99
CA MET A 297 -1.01 -43.02 -5.76
C MET A 297 -1.03 -42.40 -4.36
N LEU A 298 -0.61 -43.16 -3.33
CA LEU A 298 -0.48 -42.64 -1.98
C LEU A 298 0.61 -41.59 -1.88
N TYR A 299 1.77 -41.80 -2.53
CA TYR A 299 2.86 -40.82 -2.56
C TYR A 299 2.44 -39.51 -3.23
N LYS A 300 1.80 -39.57 -4.41
CA LYS A 300 1.24 -38.38 -5.09
C LYS A 300 0.30 -37.60 -4.17
N ARG A 301 -0.62 -38.31 -3.52
CA ARG A 301 -1.55 -37.72 -2.53
C ARG A 301 -0.79 -37.09 -1.37
N THR A 302 0.22 -37.77 -0.82
CA THR A 302 1.02 -37.25 0.30
C THR A 302 1.75 -35.97 -0.10
N VAL A 303 2.44 -35.94 -1.24
CA VAL A 303 3.14 -34.75 -1.75
C VAL A 303 2.15 -33.59 -1.93
N PHE A 304 1.02 -33.85 -2.59
CA PHE A 304 -0.04 -32.86 -2.78
C PHE A 304 -0.50 -32.26 -1.45
N TYR A 305 -0.82 -33.11 -0.45
CA TYR A 305 -1.25 -32.64 0.87
C TYR A 305 -0.14 -31.90 1.63
N VAL A 306 1.13 -32.27 1.45
CA VAL A 306 2.26 -31.56 2.07
C VAL A 306 2.41 -30.15 1.48
N ILE A 307 2.36 -30.00 0.16
CA ILE A 307 2.43 -28.68 -0.49
C ILE A 307 1.24 -27.82 -0.05
N LEU A 308 0.02 -28.38 -0.12
CA LEU A 308 -1.19 -27.69 0.32
C LEU A 308 -1.09 -27.26 1.79
N LEU A 309 -0.60 -28.13 2.68
CA LEU A 309 -0.41 -27.82 4.09
C LEU A 309 0.58 -26.67 4.29
N ILE A 310 1.71 -26.66 3.57
CA ILE A 310 2.71 -25.58 3.67
C ILE A 310 2.09 -24.23 3.27
N LEU A 311 1.38 -24.17 2.15
CA LEU A 311 0.74 -22.93 1.69
C LEU A 311 -0.37 -22.47 2.63
N LEU A 312 -1.20 -23.39 3.13
CA LEU A 312 -2.25 -23.08 4.10
C LEU A 312 -1.66 -22.57 5.42
N VAL A 313 -0.58 -23.18 5.93
CA VAL A 313 0.12 -22.71 7.14
C VAL A 313 0.69 -21.31 6.90
N GLY A 314 1.28 -21.05 5.72
CA GLY A 314 1.72 -19.72 5.32
C GLY A 314 0.60 -18.69 5.35
N MET A 315 -0.54 -19.01 4.73
CA MET A 315 -1.71 -18.13 4.68
C MET A 315 -2.34 -17.88 6.06
N ILE A 316 -2.43 -18.92 6.90
CA ILE A 316 -2.88 -18.78 8.30
C ILE A 316 -1.92 -17.86 9.07
N GLY A 317 -0.61 -17.97 8.82
CA GLY A 317 0.40 -17.08 9.38
C GLY A 317 0.18 -15.62 8.98
N VAL A 318 -0.02 -15.35 7.68
CA VAL A 318 -0.34 -14.01 7.17
C VAL A 318 -1.63 -13.48 7.80
N TYR A 319 -2.71 -14.26 7.81
CA TYR A 319 -3.98 -13.87 8.41
C TYR A 319 -3.85 -13.55 9.92
N ALA A 320 -3.06 -14.35 10.66
CA ALA A 320 -2.79 -14.09 12.06
C ALA A 320 -2.01 -12.78 12.27
N LEU A 321 -1.04 -12.48 11.40
CA LEU A 321 -0.28 -11.23 11.43
C LEU A 321 -1.16 -10.01 11.08
N GLN A 322 -2.05 -10.13 10.08
CA GLN A 322 -3.06 -9.11 9.75
C GLN A 322 -3.99 -8.85 10.94
N LYS A 323 -4.55 -9.90 11.55
CA LYS A 323 -5.45 -9.78 12.70
C LYS A 323 -4.77 -9.16 13.93
N ASN A 324 -3.47 -9.38 14.10
CA ASN A 324 -2.70 -8.77 15.18
C ASN A 324 -2.29 -7.31 14.89
N GLY A 325 -2.64 -6.80 13.70
CA GLY A 325 -2.30 -5.47 13.25
C GLY A 325 -0.81 -5.26 12.99
N PHE A 326 -0.07 -6.34 12.69
CA PHE A 326 1.37 -6.26 12.44
C PHE A 326 1.67 -5.43 11.19
N PHE A 327 0.86 -5.61 10.14
CA PHE A 327 1.03 -4.92 8.86
C PHE A 327 0.61 -3.43 8.90
N TYR A 328 -0.08 -2.97 9.95
CA TYR A 328 -0.29 -1.52 10.15
C TYR A 328 1.00 -0.80 10.54
N LYS A 329 2.01 -1.51 11.05
CA LYS A 329 3.30 -0.89 11.39
C LYS A 329 4.05 -0.36 10.17
N THR A 330 3.81 -0.94 9.00
CA THR A 330 4.44 -0.53 7.75
C THR A 330 3.69 0.61 7.07
N LYS A 331 2.50 0.98 7.59
CA LYS A 331 1.74 2.14 7.16
C LYS A 331 2.04 3.33 8.08
N CYS A 332 1.57 4.49 7.69
CA CYS A 332 1.80 5.71 8.44
C CYS A 332 1.12 5.67 9.82
N GLN A 333 1.92 5.83 10.87
CA GLN A 333 1.52 5.79 12.27
C GLN A 333 1.28 7.20 12.83
N ARG A 334 1.89 8.23 12.24
CA ARG A 334 1.73 9.62 12.67
C ARG A 334 1.29 10.52 11.52
N PHE A 335 0.28 11.33 11.76
CA PHE A 335 -0.27 12.26 10.79
C PHE A 335 -0.24 13.68 11.34
N GLN A 336 0.17 14.65 10.54
CA GLN A 336 -0.17 16.05 10.74
C GLN A 336 -1.51 16.25 10.08
N ILE A 337 -2.51 16.61 10.87
CA ILE A 337 -3.85 16.89 10.35
C ILE A 337 -4.13 18.36 10.58
N ASN A 338 -4.43 19.07 9.50
CA ASN A 338 -4.84 20.47 9.56
C ASN A 338 -6.34 20.53 9.25
N LEU A 339 -7.11 20.88 10.27
CA LEU A 339 -8.55 21.08 10.20
C LEU A 339 -8.87 22.53 9.78
N PRO A 340 -10.00 22.75 9.10
CA PRO A 340 -10.44 24.08 8.71
C PRO A 340 -10.61 24.99 9.94
N ALA A 341 -10.45 26.30 9.73
CA ALA A 341 -10.63 27.32 10.77
C ALA A 341 -12.09 27.57 11.19
N GLU A 342 -13.02 26.76 10.69
CA GLU A 342 -14.44 26.92 10.96
C GLU A 342 -14.75 26.89 12.47
N GLU A 343 -15.50 27.90 12.91
CA GLU A 343 -15.90 28.04 14.30
C GLU A 343 -17.14 27.20 14.59
N TYR A 344 -17.01 26.26 15.53
CA TYR A 344 -18.15 25.51 16.03
C TYR A 344 -18.78 26.25 17.21
N ALA A 345 -19.90 26.95 16.96
CA ALA A 345 -20.72 27.57 18.00
C ALA A 345 -21.55 26.53 18.77
N PHE A 346 -20.89 25.68 19.57
CA PHE A 346 -21.55 24.64 20.39
C PHE A 346 -22.62 25.22 21.33
N PHE A 347 -22.39 26.43 21.85
CA PHE A 347 -23.08 26.91 23.04
C PHE A 347 -24.20 27.93 22.81
N GLU A 348 -24.38 28.47 21.60
CA GLU A 348 -25.54 29.32 21.34
C GLU A 348 -26.87 28.53 21.43
N LYS A 349 -26.79 27.19 21.35
CA LYS A 349 -27.94 26.29 21.36
C LYS A 349 -27.87 25.13 22.36
N CYS A 350 -27.28 25.32 23.55
CA CYS A 350 -27.82 24.65 24.74
C CYS A 350 -29.21 25.25 25.07
N ILE A 351 -30.15 25.13 24.12
CA ILE A 351 -31.48 25.71 24.18
C ILE A 351 -32.19 24.99 25.32
N LYS A 352 -32.59 25.75 26.35
CA LYS A 352 -33.67 25.35 27.25
C LYS A 352 -34.83 24.86 26.40
N ASN A 353 -35.08 23.56 26.40
CA ASN A 353 -36.25 23.03 25.72
C ASN A 353 -37.46 23.70 26.37
N LYS A 354 -38.22 24.47 25.59
CA LYS A 354 -39.20 25.43 26.12
C LYS A 354 -40.40 24.75 26.82
N SER A 355 -40.49 23.42 26.76
CA SER A 355 -41.65 22.66 27.26
C SER A 355 -41.35 21.66 28.37
N ASP A 356 -40.11 21.23 28.61
CA ASP A 356 -39.82 20.23 29.66
C ASP A 356 -38.46 20.52 30.32
N ASP A 357 -38.44 20.57 31.66
CA ASP A 357 -37.30 20.91 32.53
C ASP A 357 -36.10 19.92 32.48
N GLU A 358 -36.09 18.98 31.53
CA GLU A 358 -34.96 18.06 31.35
C GLU A 358 -33.90 18.70 30.46
N TRP A 359 -32.89 19.27 31.11
CA TRP A 359 -31.65 19.68 30.45
C TRP A 359 -31.08 18.50 29.68
N MET A 360 -30.74 18.72 28.41
CA MET A 360 -29.77 17.89 27.72
C MET A 360 -28.48 17.97 28.56
N GLN A 361 -28.19 16.91 29.32
CA GLN A 361 -27.11 16.93 30.31
C GLN A 361 -25.78 17.03 29.57
N CYS A 362 -25.30 18.26 29.37
CA CYS A 362 -23.87 18.48 29.20
C CYS A 362 -23.18 17.89 30.44
N SER A 363 -22.07 17.17 30.24
CA SER A 363 -21.25 16.72 31.37
C SER A 363 -20.95 17.90 32.29
N ASP A 364 -20.97 17.69 33.60
CA ASP A 364 -20.78 18.75 34.58
C ASP A 364 -19.42 19.46 34.42
N SER A 365 -18.42 18.77 33.85
CA SER A 365 -17.13 19.36 33.45
C SER A 365 -17.27 20.46 32.39
N TRP A 366 -18.25 20.35 31.50
CA TRP A 366 -18.51 21.31 30.43
C TRP A 366 -19.49 22.39 30.87
N LYS A 367 -20.43 22.11 31.79
CA LYS A 367 -21.30 23.16 32.36
C LYS A 367 -20.48 24.25 33.06
N ALA A 368 -19.44 23.87 33.80
CA ALA A 368 -18.56 24.81 34.48
C ALA A 368 -17.72 25.67 33.51
N LYS A 369 -17.44 25.17 32.29
CA LYS A 369 -16.73 25.92 31.23
C LYS A 369 -17.67 26.69 30.31
N GLY A 370 -18.89 26.20 30.11
CA GLY A 370 -19.91 26.78 29.25
C GLY A 370 -20.46 28.13 29.74
N GLU A 371 -20.35 28.44 31.03
CA GLU A 371 -20.62 29.79 31.55
C GLU A 371 -19.63 30.86 31.01
N GLN A 372 -18.51 30.44 30.40
CA GLN A 372 -17.57 31.33 29.68
C GLN A 372 -17.65 31.20 28.14
N GLY A 373 -18.60 30.41 27.60
CA GLY A 373 -19.16 30.57 26.25
C GLY A 373 -18.21 30.53 25.04
N SER A 374 -16.96 30.09 25.16
CA SER A 374 -16.06 30.09 24.00
C SER A 374 -16.46 28.98 23.02
N PRO A 375 -16.72 29.30 21.74
CA PRO A 375 -16.96 28.29 20.71
C PRO A 375 -15.76 27.34 20.63
N ILE A 376 -16.03 26.08 20.29
CA ILE A 376 -14.97 25.11 20.01
C ILE A 376 -14.48 25.44 18.61
N ASN A 377 -13.20 25.75 18.42
CA ASN A 377 -12.67 25.98 17.09
C ASN A 377 -11.98 24.69 16.60
N PHE A 378 -12.37 24.15 15.44
CA PHE A 378 -11.78 22.92 14.90
C PHE A 378 -10.27 23.03 14.69
N SER A 379 -9.77 24.23 14.39
CA SER A 379 -8.33 24.49 14.25
C SER A 379 -7.54 24.23 15.55
N GLN A 380 -8.18 24.20 16.72
CA GLN A 380 -7.51 23.82 17.98
C GLN A 380 -7.17 22.32 18.03
N PHE A 381 -7.83 21.53 17.19
CA PHE A 381 -7.56 20.10 17.04
C PHE A 381 -6.61 19.83 15.87
N SER A 382 -6.26 20.83 15.06
CA SER A 382 -5.15 20.72 14.11
C SER A 382 -3.87 20.39 14.86
N GLY A 383 -3.13 19.40 14.39
CA GLY A 383 -1.91 18.96 15.07
C GLY A 383 -1.47 17.56 14.66
N VAL A 384 -0.59 17.00 15.48
CA VAL A 384 -0.07 15.65 15.25
C VAL A 384 -0.99 14.63 15.89
N TYR A 385 -1.37 13.63 15.13
CA TYR A 385 -2.12 12.47 15.57
C TYR A 385 -1.24 11.24 15.49
N LYS A 386 -1.32 10.38 16.52
CA LYS A 386 -0.55 9.15 16.62
C LYS A 386 -1.48 7.96 16.73
N MET A 387 -1.17 6.91 15.98
CA MET A 387 -1.84 5.63 16.07
C MET A 387 -1.71 5.06 17.48
N LYS A 388 -2.83 4.74 18.12
CA LYS A 388 -2.79 4.13 19.44
C LYS A 388 -2.31 2.69 19.33
N THR A 389 -1.23 2.37 20.05
CA THR A 389 -0.70 1.00 20.14
C THR A 389 -1.18 0.33 21.41
N LYS A 390 -1.45 -0.99 21.36
CA LYS A 390 -1.73 -1.78 22.56
C LYS A 390 -0.47 -1.85 23.44
N VAL A 391 -0.61 -1.37 24.67
CA VAL A 391 0.46 -1.25 25.68
C VAL A 391 1.26 -2.56 25.89
N ASN A 392 0.65 -3.73 25.68
CA ASN A 392 1.27 -5.02 26.03
C ASN A 392 1.66 -5.91 24.82
N SER A 393 1.32 -5.55 23.58
CA SER A 393 1.60 -6.41 22.41
C SER A 393 2.40 -5.74 21.31
N GLY A 394 2.71 -4.45 21.45
CA GLY A 394 3.42 -3.68 20.43
C GLY A 394 2.71 -3.62 19.07
N GLY A 395 1.46 -4.06 18.97
CA GLY A 395 0.62 -3.98 17.77
C GLY A 395 -0.35 -2.82 17.86
N ALA A 396 -0.92 -2.41 16.71
CA ALA A 396 -1.96 -1.39 16.67
C ALA A 396 -3.18 -1.78 17.52
N ASP A 397 -3.81 -0.81 18.18
CA ASP A 397 -5.09 -1.04 18.86
C ASP A 397 -6.24 -1.06 17.86
N LEU A 398 -6.56 -2.27 17.38
CA LEU A 398 -7.67 -2.50 16.45
C LEU A 398 -9.04 -2.60 17.17
N SER A 399 -9.24 -1.81 18.24
CA SER A 399 -10.42 -1.88 19.10
C SER A 399 -11.71 -1.38 18.42
N HIS A 400 -11.59 -0.59 17.35
CA HIS A 400 -12.71 -0.02 16.61
C HIS A 400 -12.85 -0.66 15.23
N ASP A 401 -13.76 -1.63 15.14
CA ASP A 401 -14.11 -2.34 13.90
C ASP A 401 -12.95 -3.03 13.19
N GLY A 402 -11.81 -3.24 13.86
CA GLY A 402 -10.61 -3.88 13.31
C GLY A 402 -9.69 -2.91 12.55
N ARG A 403 -9.85 -1.60 12.73
CA ARG A 403 -8.98 -0.54 12.19
C ARG A 403 -8.28 0.22 13.32
N PRO A 404 -7.12 0.82 13.05
CA PRO A 404 -6.47 1.68 14.04
C PRO A 404 -7.31 2.94 14.27
N HIS A 405 -7.17 3.51 15.45
CA HIS A 405 -7.59 4.89 15.70
C HIS A 405 -6.38 5.74 16.07
N TYR A 406 -6.49 7.03 15.76
CA TYR A 406 -5.43 8.02 15.90
C TYR A 406 -5.86 9.06 16.93
N GLU A 407 -5.04 9.25 17.95
CA GLU A 407 -5.29 10.21 19.01
C GLU A 407 -4.37 11.41 18.84
N GLN A 408 -4.92 12.61 19.03
CA GLN A 408 -4.14 13.83 18.99
C GLN A 408 -3.07 13.79 20.08
N VAL A 409 -1.81 13.94 19.68
CA VAL A 409 -0.68 14.05 20.60
C VAL A 409 -0.76 15.43 21.23
N SER A 410 -1.03 15.49 22.53
CA SER A 410 -0.99 16.75 23.24
C SER A 410 0.43 17.32 23.16
N PRO A 411 0.62 18.59 22.73
CA PRO A 411 1.94 19.22 22.73
C PRO A 411 2.65 19.15 24.09
N SER A 412 1.89 18.96 25.17
CA SER A 412 2.40 18.90 26.54
C SER A 412 2.74 17.50 27.05
N GLU A 413 2.48 16.41 26.34
CA GLU A 413 2.76 15.06 26.87
C GLU A 413 4.25 14.86 27.23
N ASP A 414 5.16 15.51 26.50
CA ASP A 414 6.58 15.47 26.80
C ASP A 414 7.03 16.48 27.89
N PHE A 415 6.22 17.50 28.20
CA PHE A 415 6.65 18.65 29.03
C PHE A 415 5.86 18.85 30.33
N TYR A 416 4.59 18.44 30.40
CA TYR A 416 3.71 18.62 31.57
C TYR A 416 2.72 17.45 31.74
N PRO A 417 3.07 16.41 32.52
CA PRO A 417 2.23 15.22 32.72
C PRO A 417 0.94 15.46 33.54
N ASP A 418 0.75 16.66 34.10
CA ASP A 418 -0.41 17.02 34.93
C ASP A 418 -1.58 17.63 34.13
N ASN A 419 -1.43 17.91 32.83
CA ASN A 419 -2.49 18.57 32.03
C ASN A 419 -3.35 17.58 31.22
N ARG A 420 -3.65 16.41 31.78
CA ARG A 420 -4.40 15.32 31.10
C ARG A 420 -5.90 15.58 30.95
N ASP A 421 -6.39 16.71 31.47
CA ASP A 421 -7.82 17.01 31.50
C ASP A 421 -8.35 17.69 30.23
N LYS A 422 -7.49 17.90 29.21
CA LYS A 422 -7.94 18.37 27.90
C LYS A 422 -8.37 17.16 27.05
N PRO A 423 -9.61 17.11 26.55
CA PRO A 423 -10.04 16.03 25.68
C PRO A 423 -9.27 16.11 24.37
N SER A 424 -8.60 15.02 23.99
CA SER A 424 -7.90 14.92 22.72
C SER A 424 -8.88 14.64 21.59
N GLY A 425 -8.55 15.18 20.42
CA GLY A 425 -9.22 14.77 19.18
C GLY A 425 -8.89 13.31 18.85
N ILE A 426 -9.88 12.56 18.34
CA ILE A 426 -9.72 11.14 17.97
C ILE A 426 -10.28 10.91 16.57
N PHE A 427 -9.44 10.43 15.65
CA PHE A 427 -9.88 9.87 14.37
C PHE A 427 -10.03 8.36 14.48
N ARG A 428 -11.18 7.83 14.09
CA ARG A 428 -11.45 6.39 14.08
C ARG A 428 -12.39 6.05 12.94
N TYR A 429 -12.34 4.81 12.46
CA TYR A 429 -13.31 4.33 11.49
C TYR A 429 -14.67 4.07 12.14
N CYS A 430 -15.75 4.50 11.49
CA CYS A 430 -17.12 4.16 11.89
C CYS A 430 -17.78 3.27 10.83
N LYS A 431 -18.04 2.02 11.19
CA LYS A 431 -18.71 1.07 10.29
C LYS A 431 -20.12 1.47 9.88
N ASN A 432 -20.89 2.12 10.76
CA ASN A 432 -22.27 2.54 10.46
C ASN A 432 -22.33 3.65 9.41
N GLU A 433 -21.28 4.47 9.32
CA GLU A 433 -21.17 5.57 8.36
C GLU A 433 -20.31 5.19 7.16
N ASN A 434 -19.68 4.02 7.19
CA ASN A 434 -18.67 3.56 6.23
C ASN A 434 -17.58 4.62 5.97
N ALA A 435 -17.16 5.34 7.02
CA ALA A 435 -16.31 6.52 6.90
C ALA A 435 -15.38 6.68 8.11
N TRP A 436 -14.27 7.37 7.90
CA TRP A 436 -13.42 7.86 8.99
C TRP A 436 -14.10 9.05 9.66
N VAL A 437 -14.11 9.04 10.99
CA VAL A 437 -14.78 10.07 11.78
C VAL A 437 -13.84 10.70 12.79
N PHE A 438 -13.92 12.02 12.91
CA PHE A 438 -13.32 12.77 14.00
C PHE A 438 -14.31 12.87 15.16
N THR A 439 -13.83 12.62 16.37
CA THR A 439 -14.62 12.69 17.60
C THR A 439 -13.80 13.34 18.71
N ILE A 440 -14.49 13.94 19.68
CA ILE A 440 -13.88 14.46 20.90
C ILE A 440 -14.58 13.77 22.07
N GLU A 441 -13.82 13.25 23.03
CA GLU A 441 -14.39 12.56 24.18
C GLU A 441 -15.36 13.48 24.96
N GLY A 442 -16.57 12.98 25.21
CA GLY A 442 -17.62 13.72 25.91
C GLY A 442 -18.39 14.74 25.06
N VAL A 443 -18.07 14.89 23.76
CA VAL A 443 -18.81 15.75 22.83
C VAL A 443 -19.68 14.87 21.93
N SER A 444 -21.01 15.07 21.97
CA SER A 444 -21.94 14.38 21.07
C SER A 444 -22.86 15.32 20.31
N LYS A 445 -23.35 14.86 19.16
CA LYS A 445 -24.38 15.53 18.34
C LYS A 445 -25.77 15.52 18.98
N GLY A 446 -25.92 14.84 20.12
CA GLY A 446 -27.16 14.79 20.89
C GLY A 446 -27.36 13.46 21.63
N ALA A 447 -28.44 13.36 22.42
CA ALA A 447 -28.76 12.21 23.28
C ALA A 447 -29.09 10.93 22.51
N ASN A 448 -29.44 11.06 21.23
CA ASN A 448 -29.74 9.95 20.33
C ASN A 448 -28.62 9.71 19.30
N ALA A 449 -27.45 10.33 19.48
CA ALA A 449 -26.33 10.06 18.59
C ALA A 449 -25.82 8.65 18.87
N ASN A 450 -25.82 7.80 17.83
CA ASN A 450 -25.28 6.45 17.88
C ASN A 450 -23.79 6.48 18.29
N ASP A 451 -23.18 5.31 18.55
CA ASP A 451 -21.76 5.17 18.96
C ASP A 451 -20.73 5.90 18.07
N CYS A 452 -21.14 6.30 16.86
CA CYS A 452 -20.38 7.13 15.93
C CYS A 452 -20.82 8.61 15.93
N SER A 453 -20.92 9.26 17.09
CA SER A 453 -21.23 10.69 17.16
C SER A 453 -20.07 11.55 16.61
N TRP A 454 -19.91 11.58 15.29
CA TRP A 454 -18.83 12.25 14.58
C TRP A 454 -19.01 13.75 14.53
N LEU A 455 -17.91 14.52 14.61
CA LEU A 455 -17.88 15.97 14.41
C LEU A 455 -17.36 16.32 13.01
N LEU A 456 -16.50 15.47 12.46
CA LEU A 456 -16.06 15.48 11.07
C LEU A 456 -16.21 14.05 10.54
N LYS A 457 -16.57 13.86 9.28
CA LYS A 457 -16.48 12.54 8.62
C LYS A 457 -15.94 12.64 7.20
N SER A 458 -15.14 11.65 6.81
CA SER A 458 -14.69 11.50 5.43
C SER A 458 -15.86 11.15 4.52
N PRO A 459 -15.67 11.20 3.19
CA PRO A 459 -16.48 10.44 2.26
C PRO A 459 -16.56 8.96 2.65
N GLU A 460 -17.60 8.27 2.16
CA GLU A 460 -17.70 6.82 2.32
C GLU A 460 -16.49 6.16 1.66
N THR A 461 -15.81 5.28 2.39
CA THR A 461 -14.51 4.75 1.98
C THR A 461 -14.21 3.41 2.64
N GLU A 462 -13.52 2.55 1.91
CA GLU A 462 -12.99 1.29 2.42
C GLU A 462 -11.53 1.41 2.88
N ALA A 463 -10.92 2.60 2.79
CA ALA A 463 -9.53 2.86 3.17
C ALA A 463 -9.19 2.45 4.61
N ASP A 464 -8.25 1.52 4.79
CA ASP A 464 -7.86 0.97 6.10
C ASP A 464 -7.01 1.92 6.95
N THR A 465 -6.40 2.94 6.36
CA THR A 465 -5.56 3.95 7.02
C THR A 465 -5.88 5.36 6.51
N MET A 466 -5.42 6.39 7.23
CA MET A 466 -5.76 7.79 6.92
C MET A 466 -5.04 8.36 5.69
N ASP A 467 -3.89 7.79 5.29
CA ASP A 467 -3.14 8.17 4.09
C ASP A 467 -3.85 7.82 2.78
N ASP A 468 -4.79 6.88 2.83
CA ASP A 468 -5.58 6.47 1.66
C ASP A 468 -6.87 7.29 1.51
N LEU A 469 -7.09 8.31 2.35
CA LEU A 469 -8.30 9.13 2.33
C LEU A 469 -8.18 10.32 1.37
N PRO A 470 -9.28 10.70 0.69
CA PRO A 470 -9.30 11.95 -0.06
C PRO A 470 -9.22 13.14 0.91
N GLU A 471 -8.54 14.21 0.51
CA GLU A 471 -8.46 15.46 1.28
C GLU A 471 -9.74 16.32 1.14
N GLU A 472 -10.56 16.05 0.12
CA GLU A 472 -11.78 16.81 -0.20
C GLU A 472 -13.05 16.11 0.32
N ASP A 473 -14.20 16.82 0.25
CA ASP A 473 -15.54 16.31 0.57
C ASP A 473 -15.75 15.80 2.00
N TRP A 474 -14.95 16.27 2.96
CA TRP A 474 -15.17 15.97 4.36
C TRP A 474 -16.40 16.71 4.87
N LYS A 475 -17.29 15.98 5.53
CA LYS A 475 -18.49 16.56 6.12
C LYS A 475 -18.18 17.02 7.52
N VAL A 476 -18.26 18.31 7.76
CA VAL A 476 -18.08 18.94 9.06
C VAL A 476 -19.45 19.25 9.66
N TRP A 477 -19.61 18.88 10.91
CA TRP A 477 -20.77 19.28 11.68
C TRP A 477 -20.45 20.61 12.34
N THR A 478 -21.22 21.66 12.03
CA THR A 478 -21.18 23.01 12.64
C THR A 478 -22.50 23.36 13.34
N GLY A 479 -23.37 22.36 13.53
CA GLY A 479 -24.80 22.54 13.84
C GLY A 479 -25.68 22.44 12.58
N ALA A 480 -25.07 22.62 11.41
CA ALA A 480 -25.50 22.06 10.13
C ALA A 480 -24.38 21.15 9.59
N ILE A 481 -24.67 20.36 8.55
CA ILE A 481 -23.62 19.63 7.84
C ILE A 481 -23.10 20.55 6.74
N ASP A 482 -21.82 20.86 6.78
CA ASP A 482 -21.09 21.57 5.73
C ASP A 482 -20.00 20.68 5.12
N GLU A 483 -19.44 21.08 3.99
CA GLU A 483 -18.35 20.39 3.31
C GLU A 483 -17.05 21.18 3.47
N SER A 484 -15.97 20.49 3.84
CA SER A 484 -14.64 21.07 4.05
C SER A 484 -13.57 20.16 3.46
N ALA A 485 -12.39 20.74 3.24
CA ALA A 485 -11.16 19.98 3.03
C ALA A 485 -10.46 19.69 4.37
N VAL A 486 -9.72 18.59 4.42
CA VAL A 486 -8.84 18.21 5.53
C VAL A 486 -7.48 17.84 4.95
N ASP A 487 -6.44 18.57 5.34
CA ASP A 487 -5.07 18.26 4.94
C ASP A 487 -4.51 17.19 5.88
N ILE A 488 -4.17 16.04 5.31
CA ILE A 488 -3.66 14.85 6.01
C ILE A 488 -2.26 14.56 5.48
N THR A 489 -1.25 15.00 6.22
CA THR A 489 0.15 14.76 5.86
C THR A 489 0.74 13.66 6.74
N CYS A 490 1.23 12.58 6.13
CA CYS A 490 1.98 11.54 6.85
C CYS A 490 3.32 12.11 7.38
N LEU A 491 3.58 11.93 8.68
CA LEU A 491 4.80 12.41 9.35
C LEU A 491 5.85 11.32 9.59
N ASP A 492 5.52 10.06 9.34
CA ASP A 492 6.48 8.99 9.56
C ASP A 492 7.67 9.16 8.60
N CYS A 493 8.82 9.36 9.22
CA CYS A 493 10.08 9.56 8.54
C CYS A 493 10.49 8.19 7.94
N LYS A 494 10.56 8.10 6.60
CA LYS A 494 10.82 6.85 5.86
C LYS A 494 12.30 6.77 5.46
N ASP A 495 12.95 5.64 5.72
CA ASP A 495 14.38 5.42 5.44
C ASP A 495 14.69 5.45 3.93
N THR A 496 14.98 6.64 3.40
CA THR A 496 15.39 6.81 2.00
C THR A 496 16.77 6.19 1.68
N LYS A 497 17.52 5.78 2.70
CA LYS A 497 18.87 5.19 2.57
C LYS A 497 18.89 3.80 1.91
N SER A 498 17.75 3.14 1.71
CA SER A 498 17.71 1.73 1.32
C SER A 498 18.08 1.42 -0.15
N ASN A 499 18.19 2.40 -1.06
CA ASN A 499 18.37 2.12 -2.50
C ASN A 499 19.53 2.87 -3.19
N GLY A 500 20.59 3.24 -2.45
CA GLY A 500 21.78 3.87 -3.06
C GLY A 500 21.50 5.24 -3.69
N ALA A 501 20.42 5.90 -3.28
CA ALA A 501 20.23 7.32 -3.54
C ALA A 501 21.38 8.08 -2.87
N PRO A 502 21.97 9.10 -3.53
CA PRO A 502 23.11 9.83 -2.98
C PRO A 502 22.77 10.43 -1.61
N ASP A 503 23.73 10.40 -0.69
CA ASP A 503 23.69 10.79 0.74
C ASP A 503 23.14 12.21 1.07
N GLN A 504 22.52 12.90 0.11
CA GLN A 504 22.05 14.28 0.24
C GLN A 504 20.52 14.44 0.24
N ALA A 505 19.75 13.36 0.08
CA ALA A 505 18.32 13.43 0.36
C ALA A 505 18.11 13.39 1.88
N LYS A 506 18.24 14.55 2.55
CA LYS A 506 17.77 14.70 3.92
C LYS A 506 16.28 14.33 3.96
N ASP A 507 15.88 13.54 4.95
CA ASP A 507 14.54 12.96 5.00
C ASP A 507 13.45 14.04 5.06
N SER A 508 12.51 13.98 4.11
CA SER A 508 11.42 14.95 3.96
C SER A 508 10.47 14.95 5.15
N GLY A 509 10.29 13.83 5.84
CA GLY A 509 9.44 13.74 7.05
C GLY A 509 9.99 14.54 8.23
N CYS A 510 11.28 14.84 8.21
CA CYS A 510 12.01 15.53 9.28
C CYS A 510 12.31 17.00 8.89
N ASN A 511 11.50 17.59 7.98
CA ASN A 511 11.65 18.93 7.39
C ASN A 511 13.05 19.24 6.85
N PHE A 512 13.80 18.22 6.38
CA PHE A 512 15.20 18.36 5.96
C PHE A 512 16.15 18.89 7.06
N ARG A 513 15.75 18.77 8.34
CA ARG A 513 16.46 19.31 9.51
C ARG A 513 16.61 18.28 10.62
N GLY A 514 16.59 17.01 10.26
CA GLY A 514 16.87 15.88 11.13
C GLY A 514 17.07 14.61 10.33
N GLU A 515 17.39 13.53 11.03
CA GLU A 515 17.49 12.18 10.49
C GLU A 515 16.36 11.31 11.07
N CYS A 516 15.87 10.33 10.32
CA CYS A 516 14.97 9.32 10.89
C CYS A 516 15.67 8.58 12.03
N GLY A 517 15.01 8.45 13.19
CA GLY A 517 15.48 7.59 14.27
C GLY A 517 15.52 6.12 13.84
N GLU A 518 16.62 5.42 14.13
CA GLU A 518 16.76 3.98 13.92
C GLU A 518 16.16 3.19 15.10
N GLY A 519 15.63 1.98 14.84
CA GLY A 519 15.22 1.02 15.88
C GLY A 519 13.76 1.16 16.34
N ASP A 520 13.52 1.06 17.66
CA ASP A 520 12.16 1.12 18.25
C ASP A 520 11.53 2.52 18.15
N ASP A 521 12.35 3.55 17.88
CA ASP A 521 11.93 4.93 17.62
C ASP A 521 11.68 5.21 16.12
N LEU A 522 11.54 4.17 15.29
CA LEU A 522 11.25 4.29 13.86
C LEU A 522 10.11 5.29 13.61
N GLY A 523 10.37 6.31 12.79
CA GLY A 523 9.41 7.39 12.49
C GLY A 523 9.48 8.59 13.43
N THR A 524 10.45 8.66 14.35
CA THR A 524 10.72 9.86 15.16
C THR A 524 11.89 10.63 14.55
N CYS A 525 11.75 11.94 14.36
CA CYS A 525 12.81 12.76 13.80
C CYS A 525 13.89 13.07 14.85
N LEU A 526 15.13 12.63 14.62
CA LEU A 526 16.30 13.08 15.38
C LEU A 526 16.77 14.41 14.79
N CYS A 527 16.37 15.51 15.42
CA CYS A 527 16.64 16.83 14.89
C CYS A 527 18.12 17.20 14.91
N ASP A 528 18.56 17.85 13.83
CA ASP A 528 19.87 18.48 13.73
C ASP A 528 20.05 19.46 14.91
N SER A 529 21.29 19.66 15.35
CA SER A 529 21.61 20.65 16.39
C SER A 529 21.02 22.01 16.03
N GLY A 530 20.25 22.61 16.95
CA GLY A 530 19.55 23.86 16.68
C GLY A 530 18.10 23.68 16.26
N PHE A 531 17.58 22.45 16.14
CA PHE A 531 16.18 22.15 15.83
C PHE A 531 15.53 21.22 16.88
N THR A 532 14.24 21.40 17.09
CA THR A 532 13.37 20.66 18.01
C THR A 532 11.97 20.48 17.38
N GLY A 533 11.12 19.72 18.08
CA GLY A 533 9.77 19.40 17.64
C GLY A 533 9.70 18.08 16.88
N LEU A 534 8.48 17.53 16.78
CA LEU A 534 8.24 16.19 16.23
C LEU A 534 8.74 16.01 14.79
N THR A 535 8.79 17.10 14.02
CA THR A 535 9.22 17.12 12.61
C THR A 535 10.46 17.97 12.38
N CYS A 536 11.18 18.36 13.45
CA CYS A 536 12.34 19.26 13.38
C CYS A 536 12.07 20.61 12.71
N SER A 537 10.81 21.04 12.71
CA SER A 537 10.35 22.32 12.18
C SER A 537 10.75 23.50 13.05
N ARG A 538 10.95 23.29 14.36
CA ARG A 538 11.23 24.40 15.29
C ARG A 538 12.72 24.55 15.47
N CYS A 539 13.23 25.77 15.40
CA CYS A 539 14.62 26.07 15.70
C CYS A 539 14.79 26.22 17.22
N SER A 540 15.56 25.34 17.87
CA SER A 540 15.83 25.36 19.32
C SER A 540 16.66 26.54 19.76
N ASP A 541 17.56 26.99 18.88
CA ASP A 541 18.56 28.03 19.16
C ASP A 541 18.17 29.39 18.59
N CYS A 542 16.98 29.49 17.99
CA CYS A 542 16.42 30.76 17.55
C CYS A 542 15.90 31.56 18.75
N LEU A 543 16.83 31.96 19.61
CA LEU A 543 16.68 33.16 20.42
C LEU A 543 16.53 34.32 19.42
N ILE A 544 15.32 34.85 19.30
CA ILE A 544 15.08 36.13 18.63
C ILE A 544 15.95 37.16 19.37
N GLN A 545 17.15 37.43 18.86
CA GLN A 545 18.14 38.21 19.59
C GLN A 545 17.99 39.71 19.37
N ASP A 546 17.47 40.18 18.23
CA ASP A 546 17.32 41.60 17.96
C ASP A 546 16.28 41.86 16.84
N LEU A 547 15.28 42.72 17.11
CA LEU A 547 14.47 43.35 16.07
C LEU A 547 14.90 44.81 15.94
N GLU A 548 15.56 45.15 14.85
CA GLU A 548 15.92 46.53 14.57
C GLU A 548 14.69 47.24 13.97
N TYR A 549 13.99 48.00 14.83
CA TYR A 549 12.87 48.86 14.47
C TYR A 549 13.40 50.26 14.20
N ASP A 550 13.44 50.64 12.93
CA ASP A 550 13.83 51.98 12.47
C ASP A 550 15.30 52.36 12.77
N ASN A 551 15.88 53.26 11.98
CA ASN A 551 17.32 53.58 12.02
C ASN A 551 17.79 54.25 13.32
N GLU A 552 16.90 54.49 14.29
CA GLU A 552 17.18 55.31 15.47
C GLU A 552 17.04 54.58 16.82
N ALA A 553 16.48 53.37 16.89
CA ALA A 553 16.40 52.63 18.16
C ALA A 553 16.36 51.10 17.99
N LYS A 554 17.50 50.44 18.21
CA LYS A 554 17.58 48.99 18.32
C LYS A 554 16.78 48.53 19.57
N ARG A 555 15.65 47.85 19.36
CA ARG A 555 14.87 47.23 20.45
C ARG A 555 15.27 45.77 20.56
N THR A 556 15.82 45.40 21.70
CA THR A 556 16.13 43.99 21.97
C THR A 556 14.90 43.34 22.57
N PHE A 557 14.42 42.27 21.98
CA PHE A 557 13.32 41.50 22.53
C PHE A 557 13.91 40.36 23.34
N LYS A 558 13.60 40.30 24.63
CA LYS A 558 14.03 39.20 25.48
C LYS A 558 12.92 38.17 25.58
N ARG A 559 13.33 36.90 25.55
CA ARG A 559 12.47 35.78 25.87
C ARG A 559 11.91 36.00 27.28
N LEU A 560 10.60 35.99 27.42
CA LEU A 560 9.95 36.10 28.72
C LEU A 560 10.00 34.70 29.35
N ASP A 561 10.67 34.57 30.50
CA ASP A 561 10.80 33.30 31.21
C ASP A 561 9.93 33.30 32.47
N ARG A 562 9.14 32.26 32.70
CA ARG A 562 8.26 32.12 33.89
C ARG A 562 9.05 31.83 35.17
N SER A 563 10.18 31.16 35.03
CA SER A 563 11.19 30.89 36.07
C SER A 563 12.55 30.83 35.39
N GLU A 564 13.67 30.94 36.14
CA GLU A 564 15.02 30.80 35.56
C GLU A 564 15.09 29.60 34.60
N ASN A 565 15.21 29.88 33.30
CA ASN A 565 15.28 28.93 32.17
C ASN A 565 14.00 28.23 31.67
N LYS A 566 12.79 28.60 32.10
CA LYS A 566 11.56 28.10 31.45
C LYS A 566 10.89 29.20 30.63
N PRO A 567 10.88 29.10 29.28
CA PRO A 567 10.19 30.08 28.45
C PRO A 567 8.71 30.12 28.82
N MET A 568 8.18 31.33 28.86
CA MET A 568 6.75 31.54 28.87
C MET A 568 6.21 31.14 27.50
N LEU A 569 5.40 30.10 27.51
CA LEU A 569 4.71 29.61 26.33
C LEU A 569 3.25 30.05 26.38
N VAL A 570 2.76 30.64 25.30
CA VAL A 570 1.34 30.87 25.04
C VAL A 570 0.97 29.97 23.86
N ASN A 571 0.13 28.95 24.10
CA ASN A 571 -0.17 27.89 23.13
C ASN A 571 1.11 27.33 22.45
N ASP A 572 2.08 26.94 23.29
CA ASP A 572 3.36 26.35 22.87
C ASP A 572 4.29 27.27 22.08
N ARG A 573 4.05 28.59 22.13
CA ARG A 573 4.86 29.61 21.46
C ARG A 573 5.55 30.51 22.46
N GLN A 574 6.84 30.74 22.26
CA GLN A 574 7.62 31.61 23.13
C GLN A 574 7.15 33.06 22.98
N VAL A 575 6.92 33.71 24.12
CA VAL A 575 6.60 35.14 24.16
C VAL A 575 7.89 35.93 24.31
N HIS A 576 8.08 36.91 23.43
CA HIS A 576 9.21 37.83 23.51
C HIS A 576 8.68 39.21 23.88
N VAL A 577 9.36 39.90 24.79
CA VAL A 577 8.98 41.24 25.25
C VAL A 577 10.14 42.20 25.02
N SER A 578 9.83 43.39 24.51
CA SER A 578 10.84 44.43 24.28
C SER A 578 11.49 44.85 25.60
N ASN A 579 12.81 44.79 25.68
CA ASN A 579 13.58 45.27 26.81
C ASN A 579 14.10 46.69 26.54
N ASN A 580 13.73 47.67 27.37
CA ASN A 580 14.32 49.01 27.33
C ASN A 580 15.63 49.03 28.13
N GLU A 581 16.74 48.68 27.51
CA GLU A 581 18.04 48.52 28.18
C GLU A 581 18.74 49.82 28.61
N THR A 582 18.12 50.99 28.55
CA THR A 582 18.83 52.25 28.84
C THR A 582 18.92 52.63 30.32
N GLY A 583 18.47 51.80 31.28
CA GLY A 583 18.57 52.14 32.71
C GLY A 583 18.71 50.95 33.64
N THR A 584 19.76 50.93 34.46
CA THR A 584 20.07 49.92 35.50
C THR A 584 19.11 49.94 36.71
N SER A 585 17.87 50.40 36.53
CA SER A 585 16.86 50.54 37.58
C SER A 585 15.86 49.40 37.46
N LYS A 586 15.64 48.64 38.54
CA LYS A 586 14.62 47.57 38.65
C LYS A 586 13.17 48.07 38.53
N ASN A 587 12.95 49.34 38.24
CA ASN A 587 11.63 49.91 38.03
C ASN A 587 11.35 49.94 36.52
N TRP A 588 10.37 49.14 36.08
CA TRP A 588 9.81 49.09 34.72
C TRP A 588 9.03 50.36 34.35
N VAL A 589 9.46 51.52 34.84
CA VAL A 589 8.84 52.81 34.58
C VAL A 589 9.70 53.51 33.54
N SER A 590 9.50 53.15 32.28
CA SER A 590 9.98 53.96 31.16
C SER A 590 8.77 54.46 30.38
N ASP A 591 8.82 55.71 29.92
CA ASP A 591 7.77 56.37 29.11
C ASP A 591 7.57 55.75 27.70
N LYS A 592 7.89 54.47 27.53
CA LYS A 592 7.79 53.76 26.27
C LYS A 592 6.96 52.48 26.43
N PRO A 593 6.04 52.22 25.51
CA PRO A 593 5.18 51.05 25.56
C PRO A 593 5.95 49.75 25.61
N LEU A 594 5.52 48.84 26.49
CA LEU A 594 5.99 47.47 26.53
C LEU A 594 5.38 46.76 25.31
N GLN A 595 6.20 46.28 24.38
CA GLN A 595 5.70 45.56 23.21
C GLN A 595 5.96 44.06 23.36
N SER A 596 4.94 43.25 23.12
CA SER A 596 5.08 41.80 22.95
C SER A 596 5.21 41.44 21.48
N PHE A 597 5.90 40.32 21.23
CA PHE A 597 6.19 39.82 19.91
C PHE A 597 5.85 38.32 19.82
N PHE A 598 5.11 37.95 18.79
CA PHE A 598 4.70 36.58 18.48
C PHE A 598 5.16 36.18 17.08
N TYR A 599 5.55 34.92 16.93
CA TYR A 599 5.88 34.31 15.63
C TYR A 599 4.92 33.17 15.28
N TRP A 600 4.40 33.15 14.06
CA TRP A 600 3.52 32.10 13.53
C TRP A 600 3.69 31.97 12.01
N ASN A 601 4.03 30.78 11.49
CA ASN A 601 4.09 30.43 10.06
C ASN A 601 4.47 31.63 9.16
N ASP A 602 5.66 32.18 9.38
CA ASP A 602 6.28 33.29 8.62
C ASP A 602 5.71 34.69 8.87
N ARG A 603 4.74 34.82 9.77
CA ARG A 603 4.16 36.09 10.20
C ARG A 603 4.62 36.46 11.60
N TYR A 604 4.72 37.77 11.82
CA TYR A 604 5.02 38.36 13.11
C TYR A 604 3.88 39.26 13.56
N VAL A 605 3.59 39.21 14.84
CA VAL A 605 2.68 40.16 15.47
C VAL A 605 3.45 40.91 16.53
N LEU A 606 3.60 42.21 16.29
CA LEU A 606 4.06 43.15 17.29
C LEU A 606 2.83 43.77 17.93
N TRP A 607 2.74 43.68 19.25
CA TRP A 607 1.60 44.20 19.98
C TRP A 607 2.06 45.14 21.08
N ASP A 608 1.46 46.32 21.09
CA ASP A 608 1.60 47.27 22.17
C ASP A 608 0.76 46.86 23.39
N LEU A 609 1.41 46.58 24.52
CA LEU A 609 0.75 46.22 25.77
C LEU A 609 0.31 47.43 26.58
N GLU A 610 0.56 48.67 26.14
CA GLU A 610 0.23 49.89 26.88
C GLU A 610 -1.26 49.96 27.29
N ASP A 611 -2.17 49.47 26.44
CA ASP A 611 -3.61 49.44 26.71
C ASP A 611 -4.03 48.34 27.71
N VAL A 612 -3.27 47.24 27.77
CA VAL A 612 -3.50 46.10 28.67
C VAL A 612 -3.00 46.45 30.08
N VAL A 613 -1.96 47.27 30.14
CA VAL A 613 -1.19 47.61 31.34
C VAL A 613 -1.89 48.65 32.22
N ASN A 614 -2.85 49.41 31.69
CA ASN A 614 -3.48 50.54 32.39
C ASN A 614 -4.60 50.21 33.41
N LYS A 615 -4.69 48.98 33.95
CA LYS A 615 -5.86 48.56 34.76
C LYS A 615 -5.64 47.94 36.14
N THR A 616 -4.44 48.00 36.73
CA THR A 616 -4.28 47.64 38.15
C THR A 616 -3.89 48.87 38.98
N ASP A 617 -4.78 49.28 39.88
CA ASP A 617 -4.67 50.50 40.72
C ASP A 617 -3.41 50.58 41.61
N ASN A 618 -2.59 49.51 41.66
CA ASN A 618 -1.43 49.41 42.54
C ASN A 618 -0.06 49.37 41.82
N GLY A 619 -0.01 49.42 40.48
CA GLY A 619 1.25 49.51 39.73
C GLY A 619 2.22 48.32 39.86
N ASP A 620 1.83 47.25 40.57
CA ASP A 620 2.56 45.98 40.60
C ASP A 620 2.02 45.07 39.48
N TYR A 621 2.89 44.78 38.53
CA TYR A 621 2.59 43.88 37.41
C TYR A 621 2.83 42.44 37.88
N SER A 622 1.77 41.63 37.97
CA SER A 622 1.96 40.19 38.11
C SER A 622 2.11 39.55 36.74
N LEU A 623 3.15 38.72 36.55
CA LEU A 623 3.34 37.92 35.34
C LEU A 623 2.10 37.07 35.02
N ASP A 624 1.38 36.66 36.06
CA ASP A 624 0.14 35.88 35.96
C ASP A 624 -1.00 36.68 35.27
N SER A 625 -1.08 38.00 35.47
CA SER A 625 -2.09 38.85 34.78
C SER A 625 -1.83 38.98 33.28
N ILE A 626 -0.55 39.03 32.88
CA ILE A 626 -0.16 39.03 31.46
C ILE A 626 -0.44 37.65 30.83
N LEU A 627 -0.22 36.57 31.58
CA LEU A 627 -0.54 35.20 31.17
C LEU A 627 -2.05 35.00 30.97
N ASP A 628 -2.86 35.39 31.94
CA ASP A 628 -4.32 35.29 31.85
C ASP A 628 -4.87 36.12 30.68
N PHE A 629 -4.26 37.26 30.41
CA PHE A 629 -4.59 38.09 29.25
C PHE A 629 -4.26 37.39 27.92
N PHE A 630 -3.04 36.87 27.74
CA PHE A 630 -2.69 36.17 26.50
C PHE A 630 -3.50 34.89 26.30
N ASN A 631 -3.84 34.18 27.38
CA ASN A 631 -4.69 33.00 27.33
C ASN A 631 -6.16 33.33 26.97
N SER A 632 -6.64 34.56 27.26
CA SER A 632 -8.01 34.98 26.97
C SER A 632 -8.18 35.72 25.63
N PHE A 633 -7.15 36.41 25.14
CA PHE A 633 -7.23 37.23 23.92
C PHE A 633 -7.21 36.42 22.60
N HIS A 634 -6.56 35.26 22.60
CA HIS A 634 -6.32 34.50 21.36
C HIS A 634 -7.48 33.61 20.89
N ALA A 635 -8.64 33.68 21.53
CA ALA A 635 -9.87 33.09 20.98
C ALA A 635 -10.37 33.77 19.69
N ALA A 636 -9.72 34.84 19.21
CA ALA A 636 -10.18 35.70 18.12
C ALA A 636 -9.18 35.92 16.96
N TRP A 637 -8.19 35.03 16.77
CA TRP A 637 -7.23 35.13 15.66
C TRP A 637 -7.69 34.31 14.46
N GLU A 638 -8.17 34.99 13.42
CA GLU A 638 -8.63 34.40 12.16
C GLU A 638 -7.60 34.64 11.04
N GLU A 639 -7.39 33.67 10.14
CA GLU A 639 -6.39 33.71 9.07
C GLU A 639 -6.84 34.49 7.82
N THR A 640 -8.09 34.98 7.77
CA THR A 640 -8.78 35.25 6.49
C THR A 640 -9.08 36.72 6.14
N GLU A 641 -8.81 37.72 6.98
CA GLU A 641 -8.94 39.12 6.53
C GLU A 641 -7.61 39.91 6.61
N PRO A 642 -7.08 40.40 5.47
CA PRO A 642 -6.03 41.38 5.49
C PRO A 642 -6.65 42.70 5.97
N PHE A 643 -6.60 42.97 7.27
CA PHE A 643 -6.80 44.31 7.81
C PHE A 643 -5.66 45.22 7.32
N LEU A 644 -5.81 45.73 6.10
CA LEU A 644 -5.11 46.89 5.61
C LEU A 644 -5.53 48.08 6.49
N VAL A 645 -4.64 48.46 7.42
CA VAL A 645 -4.77 49.71 8.16
C VAL A 645 -4.71 50.87 7.14
N ARG A 646 -5.89 51.38 6.76
CA ARG A 646 -6.03 52.63 6.01
C ARG A 646 -6.79 53.63 6.88
N GLU A 647 -6.08 54.69 7.25
CA GLU A 647 -6.53 55.96 7.83
C GLU A 647 -7.77 55.93 8.74
N VAL A 648 -7.53 55.80 10.05
CA VAL A 648 -8.46 56.34 11.05
C VAL A 648 -8.11 57.81 11.27
N SER A 649 -8.77 58.71 10.53
CA SER A 649 -8.90 60.10 10.98
C SER A 649 -9.92 60.13 12.11
N MET A 650 -9.49 60.55 13.30
CA MET A 650 -10.35 60.69 14.47
C MET A 650 -11.49 61.68 14.22
N ASP A 651 -12.72 61.28 14.59
CA ASP A 651 -13.62 62.12 15.38
C ASP A 651 -14.56 61.26 16.25
N ARG A 652 -14.16 61.16 17.51
CA ARG A 652 -14.86 60.92 18.80
C ARG A 652 -16.34 60.44 18.81
N TRP A 653 -16.59 59.31 19.49
CA TRP A 653 -17.46 59.04 20.68
C TRP A 653 -18.10 57.63 20.63
N GLU A 654 -17.97 56.91 21.76
CA GLU A 654 -18.69 55.69 22.22
C GLU A 654 -18.20 54.27 21.83
N THR A 655 -17.54 53.66 22.83
CA THR A 655 -17.54 52.25 23.27
C THR A 655 -16.58 51.22 22.64
N GLN A 656 -15.68 50.73 23.51
CA GLN A 656 -14.71 49.62 23.39
C GLN A 656 -13.57 49.78 22.36
N GLU A 657 -12.48 50.37 22.83
CA GLU A 657 -11.18 50.42 22.13
C GLU A 657 -10.63 49.00 21.90
N LYS A 658 -10.47 48.61 20.62
CA LYS A 658 -9.69 47.46 20.20
C LYS A 658 -8.24 47.93 19.98
N ALA A 659 -7.30 47.33 20.71
CA ALA A 659 -5.86 47.55 20.53
C ALA A 659 -5.43 47.17 19.09
N GLY A 660 -4.62 48.02 18.45
CA GLY A 660 -4.20 47.84 17.05
C GLY A 660 -3.13 46.74 16.90
N LEU A 661 -3.41 45.76 16.05
CA LEU A 661 -2.44 44.76 15.59
C LEU A 661 -1.90 45.18 14.22
N LEU A 662 -0.57 45.13 14.03
CA LEU A 662 0.04 45.40 12.73
C LEU A 662 0.57 44.08 12.13
N TRP A 663 -0.04 43.64 11.04
CA TRP A 663 0.38 42.47 10.28
C TRP A 663 1.27 42.89 9.11
N THR A 664 2.38 42.18 8.87
CA THR A 664 3.24 42.43 7.70
C THR A 664 3.61 41.11 7.05
N ASP A 665 3.44 41.01 5.73
CA ASP A 665 3.78 39.84 4.93
C ASP A 665 5.22 39.95 4.37
N TYR A 666 5.96 38.83 4.30
CA TYR A 666 7.39 38.83 3.98
C TYR A 666 7.68 39.23 2.52
N ASP A 667 6.83 38.85 1.56
CA ASP A 667 7.05 39.17 0.13
C ASP A 667 6.64 40.61 -0.25
N SER A 668 5.72 41.20 0.51
CA SER A 668 5.39 42.64 0.42
C SER A 668 6.59 43.53 0.80
N PHE A 669 7.53 42.97 1.57
CA PHE A 669 8.70 43.63 2.12
C PHE A 669 9.82 43.89 1.09
N LYS A 670 9.99 43.00 0.10
CA LYS A 670 11.04 43.12 -0.93
C LYS A 670 10.68 44.13 -2.04
N THR A 671 9.39 44.31 -2.30
CA THR A 671 8.94 44.89 -3.59
C THR A 671 8.56 46.38 -3.50
N GLN A 672 8.41 46.95 -2.31
CA GLN A 672 8.03 48.38 -2.11
C GLN A 672 9.22 49.35 -1.91
N SER A 673 10.45 48.99 -2.26
CA SER A 673 11.64 49.83 -2.01
C SER A 673 11.83 51.05 -2.93
N ARG A 674 10.85 51.45 -3.76
CA ARG A 674 11.08 52.53 -4.75
C ARG A 674 10.08 53.67 -4.85
N VAL A 675 8.95 53.66 -4.16
CA VAL A 675 8.06 54.84 -4.14
C VAL A 675 7.40 54.98 -2.78
N PHE A 676 8.13 55.50 -1.79
CA PHE A 676 7.62 56.38 -0.73
C PHE A 676 8.82 56.97 0.04
N THR A 677 8.80 58.28 0.22
CA THR A 677 9.76 59.03 1.04
C THR A 677 9.64 58.65 2.51
N ALA A 678 10.74 58.15 3.07
CA ALA A 678 11.16 58.14 4.48
C ALA A 678 10.06 58.01 5.55
N ALA A 679 9.84 56.79 6.04
CA ALA A 679 9.97 56.43 7.46
C ALA A 679 9.71 54.92 7.63
N ASN A 680 10.65 54.24 8.30
CA ASN A 680 10.56 52.88 8.86
C ASN A 680 10.75 51.70 7.89
N SER A 681 12.01 51.28 7.74
CA SER A 681 12.38 49.95 7.29
C SER A 681 12.72 49.07 8.49
N PHE A 682 12.18 47.86 8.56
CA PHE A 682 12.55 46.88 9.58
C PHE A 682 13.77 46.08 9.11
N LYS A 683 14.60 45.62 10.04
CA LYS A 683 15.64 44.64 9.71
C LYS A 683 15.67 43.57 10.80
N LEU A 684 15.14 42.39 10.48
CA LEU A 684 15.34 41.23 11.32
C LEU A 684 16.73 40.66 11.03
N THR A 685 17.52 40.51 12.08
CA THR A 685 18.77 39.73 12.01
C THR A 685 18.71 38.65 13.08
N SER A 686 18.35 37.42 12.68
CA SER A 686 18.58 36.25 13.52
C SER A 686 20.04 35.82 13.39
N LYS A 687 20.83 35.93 14.45
CA LYS A 687 22.15 35.29 14.53
C LYS A 687 22.04 34.03 15.37
N CYS A 688 22.20 32.88 14.73
CA CYS A 688 22.53 31.65 15.46
C CYS A 688 24.04 31.65 15.77
N HIS A 689 24.44 30.88 16.77
CA HIS A 689 25.84 30.78 17.22
C HIS A 689 26.78 30.51 16.03
N GLU A 690 27.89 31.26 16.01
CA GLU A 690 28.97 31.36 15.00
C GLU A 690 28.85 30.45 13.74
N ASP A 691 28.63 31.10 12.59
CA ASP A 691 28.76 30.61 11.20
C ASP A 691 27.57 29.96 10.48
N ARG A 692 26.35 29.93 11.04
CA ARG A 692 25.15 29.46 10.28
C ARG A 692 24.03 30.51 10.24
N THR A 693 23.69 30.96 9.04
CA THR A 693 22.47 31.75 8.77
C THR A 693 21.30 30.79 8.58
N CYS A 694 20.25 30.90 9.40
CA CYS A 694 18.96 30.31 9.08
C CYS A 694 18.38 31.07 7.88
N PRO A 695 18.08 30.41 6.74
CA PRO A 695 17.06 30.95 5.86
C PRO A 695 15.74 30.84 6.62
N PHE A 696 15.21 31.99 7.04
CA PHE A 696 13.79 32.17 7.31
C PHE A 696 13.10 32.35 5.98
#